data_AF-A0A836J7M2-F1
#
_entry.id   AF-A0A836J7M2-F1
#
_cell.length_a   1.000
_cell.length_b   1.000
_cell.length_c   1.000
_cell.angle_alpha   90.00
_cell.angle_beta   90.00
_cell.angle_gamma   90.00
#
_symmetry.space_group_name_H-M   'P 1'
#
loop_
_entity.id
_entity.type
_entity.pdbx_description
1 polymer ?
#
loop_
_entity_poly.entity_id
_entity_poly.type
_entity_poly.pdbx_seq_one_letter_code
_entity_poly.pdbx_strand_id
1 'polypeptide(L)'
;MIGMRMNAFNDTGLGEPEQDANTALIELDKGLRSAKTGEQCEAIVRFPRLFEKYPFPILINSSLLKLAEVFRTGSNFLRVWVLRVCQQSEKHLDKILNVDEFVRRIYSVIHSNDPVARALTLRTLGSVAGIIPERQQVHHSIRRSLDSHDSVEVEAAIYAAQMFAAQSKLFAVSMCSKISDMIRGQATPASMKLQLIPILQYMHHDTFTASMVNELCMELLASYPAVEFVRVTLSALSTLASATLLDVPQQVALLLRYLQDDPRLSVKRHALHLLHSLARRGAHLWPQGALNNLIESTTTLLQDGAGNTDLLIRTLDVIEVLSQNAVTCDANMEENSPLLQLCLNACYSPDPFVAVKAITILSRVACYCYQEGLPAYGIQDVISCLESLIVLLVLDDKHLHQLKACLRSTIKLCQSQPSHCVLFVDAIGSTLINASAENSQNEKQTVALCEALGAIGSLGENTLLPLLPDILIKLKQTSHVHTKVMLCTLLFQTVAGGYEWNSECLEAVNNVVKNVDGWAKYRIARSAARYGHHTIATEIFKGLKETVASEQLHFWLSGLELVTKAECCLMNKTEGEDNMNKAEIVEKLNGAIARYASACASLKAASTPLRSLQFPSEYSKLRCEFLQSIAQLLHSCISLCTAPPPAIAVTVVIATKDDLQRYGRVTHQLRKSAQDLKNCAENYQKLYQSAFDADPESLANIRALQEICRLLANSLERVCGGPSISVYQQQNDSVNFHFGDSVEMRQLARCCTELRRLAPSCIGGESKNGAISHLRVSCLMSQVTLLAGGTMRLPIPRYFFQTLQTTSIKLSVSPQPRVLGEPVSVPQGSQLALKVEGVLRHGRRASLFRSVAAVCISISTTPPSKINSDQKDSNMNELQQTVTPHRDFFACEFLLSLGVPGCTIASPCTVGSNTVPSTGGQYQITASASILDKDGNVWKCGPRSTLPVRVHEEPAKRKLP
;
A
#
# COMPACT_ATOMS: atom_id res chain seq x y z
N MET A 1 2.21 -5.18 30.90
CA MET A 1 3.23 -4.10 30.89
C MET A 1 4.44 -4.55 30.08
N ILE A 2 4.58 -4.03 28.86
CA ILE A 2 5.78 -3.60 28.11
C ILE A 2 5.12 -2.77 27.01
N GLY A 3 4.95 -1.47 27.26
CA GLY A 3 4.37 -0.56 26.30
C GLY A 3 5.41 -0.28 25.22
N MET A 4 5.24 -0.88 24.04
CA MET A 4 5.93 -0.42 22.83
C MET A 4 5.49 1.02 22.57
N ARG A 5 6.29 1.99 23.02
CA ARG A 5 6.22 3.38 22.56
C ARG A 5 6.28 3.35 21.03
N MET A 6 5.21 3.80 20.38
CA MET A 6 5.19 4.11 18.96
C MET A 6 6.18 5.26 18.71
N ASN A 7 7.46 4.94 18.53
CA ASN A 7 8.41 5.87 17.97
C ASN A 7 8.24 5.86 16.44
N ALA A 8 7.45 6.80 15.92
CA ALA A 8 7.34 7.08 14.49
C ALA A 8 8.57 7.82 13.92
N PHE A 9 9.64 7.97 14.70
CA PHE A 9 10.76 8.87 14.40
C PHE A 9 12.16 8.22 14.40
N ASN A 10 12.33 6.95 14.78
CA ASN A 10 13.67 6.39 15.07
C ASN A 10 14.10 5.10 14.33
N ASP A 11 13.38 4.64 13.29
CA ASP A 11 13.73 3.38 12.61
C ASP A 11 14.63 3.51 11.36
N THR A 12 15.06 4.73 11.02
CA THR A 12 16.21 4.91 10.12
C THR A 12 17.43 5.10 11.01
N GLY A 13 18.38 4.17 10.92
CA GLY A 13 19.56 4.09 11.79
C GLY A 13 20.20 5.46 12.01
N LEU A 14 20.26 5.85 13.28
CA LEU A 14 21.01 7.02 13.72
C LEU A 14 22.48 6.85 13.35
N GLY A 15 22.97 7.69 12.45
CA GLY A 15 24.33 8.24 12.52
C GLY A 15 25.52 7.38 12.12
N GLU A 16 25.37 6.14 11.62
CA GLU A 16 26.51 5.49 10.97
C GLU A 16 26.71 6.08 9.57
N PRO A 17 27.89 6.61 9.22
CA PRO A 17 28.19 6.93 7.82
C PRO A 17 27.92 5.68 6.97
N GLU A 18 27.37 5.84 5.77
CA GLU A 18 27.14 4.71 4.85
C GLU A 18 28.49 4.05 4.52
N GLN A 19 28.92 3.09 5.35
CA GLN A 19 30.11 2.29 5.12
C GLN A 19 29.91 1.54 3.80
N ASP A 20 30.81 1.74 2.84
CA ASP A 20 30.73 1.06 1.55
C ASP A 20 30.62 -0.47 1.72
N ALA A 21 29.83 -1.10 0.88
CA ALA A 21 29.54 -2.53 0.95
C ALA A 21 30.83 -3.38 0.86
N ASN A 22 31.81 -2.93 0.07
CA ASN A 22 33.10 -3.61 -0.05
C ASN A 22 33.90 -3.51 1.24
N THR A 23 33.96 -2.32 1.86
CA THR A 23 34.65 -2.11 3.14
C THR A 23 34.06 -2.99 4.24
N ALA A 24 32.73 -3.05 4.33
CA ALA A 24 32.05 -3.92 5.29
C ALA A 24 32.36 -5.42 5.05
N LEU A 25 32.41 -5.86 3.79
CA LEU A 25 32.78 -7.24 3.46
C LEU A 25 34.25 -7.54 3.80
N ILE A 26 35.17 -6.61 3.54
CA ILE A 26 36.60 -6.77 3.86
C ILE A 26 36.81 -6.91 5.37
N GLU A 27 36.08 -6.14 6.18
CA GLU A 27 36.12 -6.24 7.64
C GLU A 27 35.67 -7.63 8.13
N LEU A 28 34.53 -8.11 7.63
CA LEU A 28 34.05 -9.46 7.97
C LEU A 28 35.00 -10.55 7.47
N ASP A 29 35.58 -10.41 6.28
CA ASP A 29 36.57 -11.35 5.76
C ASP A 29 37.82 -11.43 6.66
N LYS A 30 38.26 -10.30 7.22
CA LYS A 30 39.34 -10.28 8.20
C LYS A 30 38.97 -11.05 9.46
N GLY A 31 37.74 -10.89 9.95
CA GLY A 31 37.21 -11.65 11.09
C GLY A 31 37.14 -13.16 10.82
N LEU A 32 36.70 -13.57 9.63
CA LEU A 32 36.68 -14.99 9.22
C LEU A 32 38.07 -15.64 9.19
N ARG A 33 39.11 -14.86 8.87
CA ARG A 33 40.51 -15.32 8.84
C ARG A 33 41.21 -15.27 10.20
N SER A 34 40.54 -14.81 11.25
CA SER A 34 41.13 -14.78 12.59
C SER A 34 41.45 -16.19 13.10
N ALA A 35 42.53 -16.32 13.87
CA ALA A 35 42.86 -17.56 14.57
C ALA A 35 41.93 -17.84 15.76
N LYS A 36 41.16 -16.84 16.22
CA LYS A 36 40.24 -16.99 17.35
C LYS A 36 38.85 -17.38 16.86
N THR A 37 38.37 -18.54 17.30
CA THR A 37 37.02 -19.04 16.97
C THR A 37 35.90 -18.06 17.34
N GLY A 38 36.08 -17.27 18.41
CA GLY A 38 35.12 -16.24 18.82
C GLY A 38 34.96 -15.12 17.79
N GLU A 39 36.07 -14.61 17.25
CA GLU A 39 36.07 -13.55 16.22
C GLU A 39 35.50 -14.07 14.89
N GLN A 40 35.79 -15.33 14.54
CA GLN A 40 35.21 -15.99 13.37
C GLN A 40 33.68 -16.12 13.51
N CYS A 41 33.21 -16.57 14.68
CA CYS A 41 31.78 -16.68 14.98
C CYS A 41 31.07 -15.33 14.92
N GLU A 42 31.66 -14.30 15.53
CA GLU A 42 31.15 -12.93 15.50
C GLU A 42 31.03 -12.40 14.06
N ALA A 43 32.02 -12.67 13.22
CA ALA A 43 31.96 -12.30 11.82
C ALA A 43 30.83 -13.04 11.07
N ILE A 44 30.67 -14.36 11.29
CA ILE A 44 29.61 -15.17 10.64
C ILE A 44 28.22 -14.61 10.97
N VAL A 45 27.91 -14.32 12.23
CA VAL A 45 26.57 -13.86 12.65
C VAL A 45 26.22 -12.44 12.18
N ARG A 46 27.18 -11.67 11.67
CA ARG A 46 26.96 -10.34 11.09
C ARG A 46 26.56 -10.37 9.61
N PHE A 47 26.80 -11.46 8.88
CA PHE A 47 26.44 -11.58 7.45
C PHE A 47 24.95 -11.38 7.14
N PRO A 48 23.98 -11.88 7.93
CA PRO A 48 22.57 -11.61 7.68
C PRO A 48 22.25 -10.11 7.61
N ARG A 49 22.81 -9.31 8.52
CA ARG A 49 22.65 -7.84 8.51
C ARG A 49 23.31 -7.21 7.28
N LEU A 50 24.46 -7.73 6.85
CA LEU A 50 25.11 -7.28 5.61
C LEU A 50 24.22 -7.53 4.38
N PHE A 51 23.59 -8.71 4.29
CA PHE A 51 22.70 -9.05 3.17
C PHE A 51 21.45 -8.19 3.14
N GLU A 52 20.88 -7.89 4.30
CA GLU A 52 19.72 -6.98 4.40
C GLU A 52 20.08 -5.55 4.00
N LYS A 53 21.27 -5.07 4.39
CA LYS A 53 21.75 -3.72 4.05
C LYS A 53 22.12 -3.60 2.57
N TYR A 54 22.78 -4.63 2.01
CA TYR A 54 23.34 -4.65 0.66
C TYR A 54 22.95 -5.94 -0.11
N PRO A 55 21.70 -6.06 -0.57
CA PRO A 55 21.19 -7.30 -1.18
C PRO A 55 21.58 -7.45 -2.67
N PHE A 56 22.83 -7.12 -3.01
CA PHE A 56 23.39 -7.20 -4.36
C PHE A 56 23.94 -8.61 -4.65
N PRO A 57 23.63 -9.22 -5.82
CA PRO A 57 24.07 -10.59 -6.13
C PRO A 57 25.58 -10.81 -6.04
N ILE A 58 26.40 -9.85 -6.50
CA ILE A 58 27.87 -9.99 -6.46
C ILE A 58 28.37 -10.09 -5.01
N LEU A 59 27.86 -9.23 -4.12
CA LEU A 59 28.22 -9.22 -2.71
C LEU A 59 27.76 -10.51 -2.01
N ILE A 60 26.51 -10.91 -2.24
CA ILE A 60 25.91 -12.10 -1.65
C ILE A 60 26.68 -13.35 -2.11
N ASN A 61 26.96 -13.46 -3.41
CA ASN A 61 27.74 -14.54 -3.98
C ASN A 61 29.13 -14.63 -3.34
N SER A 62 29.88 -13.52 -3.29
CA SER A 62 31.21 -13.48 -2.66
C SER A 62 31.18 -13.89 -1.19
N SER A 63 30.19 -13.39 -0.44
CA SER A 63 30.02 -13.67 0.97
C SER A 63 29.67 -15.13 1.25
N LEU A 64 28.71 -15.71 0.52
CA LEU A 64 28.30 -17.10 0.70
C LEU A 64 29.39 -18.08 0.24
N LEU A 65 30.17 -17.73 -0.77
CA LEU A 65 31.36 -18.51 -1.16
C LEU A 65 32.43 -18.54 -0.06
N LYS A 66 32.64 -17.42 0.65
CA LYS A 66 33.54 -17.36 1.82
C LYS A 66 32.99 -18.16 3.00
N LEU A 67 31.69 -18.07 3.28
CA LEU A 67 31.04 -18.86 4.33
C LEU A 67 31.10 -20.36 4.02
N ALA A 68 30.95 -20.76 2.75
CA ALA A 68 31.10 -22.15 2.34
C ALA A 68 32.53 -22.67 2.53
N GLU A 69 33.54 -21.80 2.37
CA GLU A 69 34.93 -22.16 2.65
C GLU A 69 35.16 -22.37 4.16
N VAL A 70 34.60 -21.49 5.01
CA VAL A 70 34.62 -21.66 6.47
C VAL A 70 33.89 -22.93 6.89
N PHE A 71 32.79 -23.28 6.23
CA PHE A 71 32.07 -24.54 6.49
C PHE A 71 32.92 -25.77 6.14
N ARG A 72 33.66 -25.71 5.02
CA ARG A 72 34.51 -26.78 4.54
C ARG A 72 35.62 -27.13 5.54
N THR A 73 36.41 -26.13 5.96
CA THR A 73 37.61 -26.34 6.78
C THR A 73 37.40 -26.13 8.28
N GLY A 74 36.29 -25.53 8.69
CA GLY A 74 36.03 -25.13 10.07
C GLY A 74 35.67 -26.28 11.02
N SER A 75 35.44 -25.93 12.29
CA SER A 75 34.89 -26.86 13.29
C SER A 75 33.36 -27.00 13.16
N ASN A 76 32.78 -28.03 13.78
CA ASN A 76 31.32 -28.19 13.82
C ASN A 76 30.61 -26.98 14.43
N PHE A 77 31.25 -26.29 15.39
CA PHE A 77 30.73 -25.05 15.95
C PHE A 77 30.53 -23.96 14.89
N LEU A 78 31.53 -23.73 14.03
CA LEU A 78 31.41 -22.74 12.94
C LEU A 78 30.39 -23.18 11.88
N ARG A 79 30.33 -24.49 11.56
CA ARG A 79 29.34 -25.05 10.62
C ARG A 79 27.90 -24.78 11.06
N VAL A 80 27.60 -24.90 12.36
CA VAL A 80 26.27 -24.55 12.91
C VAL A 80 25.93 -23.09 12.61
N TRP A 81 26.87 -22.16 12.79
CA TRP A 81 26.59 -20.74 12.54
C TRP A 81 26.43 -20.43 11.07
N VAL A 82 27.21 -21.06 10.18
CA VAL A 82 27.00 -20.94 8.73
C VAL A 82 25.62 -21.49 8.33
N LEU A 83 25.20 -22.62 8.88
CA LEU A 83 23.84 -23.15 8.71
C LEU A 83 22.78 -22.13 9.15
N ARG A 84 22.95 -21.51 10.33
CA ARG A 84 22.03 -20.48 10.83
C ARG A 84 21.95 -19.27 9.91
N VAL A 85 23.08 -18.83 9.33
CA VAL A 85 23.10 -17.75 8.34
C VAL A 85 22.30 -18.13 7.09
N CYS A 86 22.47 -19.36 6.59
CA CYS A 86 21.70 -19.85 5.44
C CYS A 86 20.19 -19.88 5.74
N GLN A 87 19.79 -20.36 6.92
CA GLN A 87 18.39 -20.39 7.36
C GLN A 87 17.79 -18.99 7.54
N GLN A 88 18.54 -18.06 8.15
CA GLN A 88 18.07 -16.69 8.38
C GLN A 88 18.00 -15.85 7.09
N SER A 89 18.83 -16.20 6.10
CA SER A 89 19.00 -15.43 4.86
C SER A 89 18.37 -16.10 3.65
N GLU A 90 17.34 -16.94 3.84
CA GLU A 90 16.67 -17.71 2.77
C GLU A 90 16.26 -16.83 1.58
N LYS A 91 15.77 -15.61 1.86
CA LYS A 91 15.36 -14.58 0.89
C LYS A 91 16.48 -14.08 -0.04
N HIS A 92 17.73 -14.45 0.22
CA HIS A 92 18.91 -14.01 -0.51
C HIS A 92 19.67 -15.15 -1.22
N LEU A 93 19.35 -16.41 -0.92
CA LEU A 93 20.10 -17.56 -1.45
C LEU A 93 19.99 -17.71 -2.97
N ASP A 94 18.85 -17.31 -3.55
CA ASP A 94 18.57 -17.24 -4.98
C ASP A 94 19.52 -16.31 -5.75
N LYS A 95 20.27 -15.46 -5.04
CA LYS A 95 21.23 -14.50 -5.61
C LYS A 95 22.66 -15.04 -5.69
N ILE A 96 22.90 -16.31 -5.33
CA ILE A 96 24.20 -16.96 -5.52
C ILE A 96 24.41 -17.20 -7.02
N LEU A 97 25.51 -16.67 -7.56
CA LEU A 97 25.86 -16.82 -8.98
C LEU A 97 26.59 -18.16 -9.22
N ASN A 98 27.56 -18.48 -8.36
CA ASN A 98 28.40 -19.67 -8.48
C ASN A 98 27.87 -20.81 -7.59
N VAL A 99 26.66 -21.29 -7.89
CA VAL A 99 25.97 -22.32 -7.10
C VAL A 99 26.80 -23.62 -7.03
N ASP A 100 27.40 -24.05 -8.15
CA ASP A 100 28.23 -25.27 -8.20
C ASP A 100 29.37 -25.25 -7.18
N GLU A 101 30.11 -24.15 -7.13
CA GLU A 101 31.27 -24.02 -6.25
C GLU A 101 30.86 -23.91 -4.77
N PHE A 102 29.77 -23.21 -4.49
CA PHE A 102 29.18 -23.16 -3.16
C PHE A 102 28.80 -24.58 -2.69
N VAL A 103 28.03 -25.31 -3.50
CA VAL A 103 27.58 -26.68 -3.19
C VAL A 103 28.76 -27.61 -3.02
N ARG A 104 29.75 -27.58 -3.92
CA ARG A 104 30.93 -28.45 -3.86
C ARG A 104 31.67 -28.30 -2.52
N ARG A 105 31.84 -27.08 -2.01
CA ARG A 105 32.49 -26.83 -0.72
C ARG A 105 31.70 -27.39 0.46
N ILE A 106 30.39 -27.15 0.50
CA ILE A 106 29.51 -27.69 1.55
C ILE A 106 29.48 -29.23 1.49
N TYR A 107 29.21 -29.78 0.30
CA TYR A 107 29.04 -31.20 0.06
C TYR A 107 30.30 -32.00 0.36
N SER A 108 31.51 -31.45 0.19
CA SER A 108 32.75 -32.15 0.52
C SER A 108 32.84 -32.68 1.95
N VAL A 109 32.09 -32.08 2.89
CA VAL A 109 32.05 -32.49 4.31
C VAL A 109 31.16 -33.73 4.54
N ILE A 110 30.29 -34.10 3.58
CA ILE A 110 29.38 -35.25 3.71
C ILE A 110 30.12 -36.59 3.81
N HIS A 111 31.37 -36.65 3.33
CA HIS A 111 32.22 -37.83 3.37
C HIS A 111 33.05 -37.94 4.67
N SER A 112 32.81 -37.06 5.64
CA SER A 112 33.44 -37.12 6.96
C SER A 112 33.00 -38.36 7.74
N ASN A 113 33.89 -38.91 8.57
CA ASN A 113 33.55 -39.97 9.53
C ASN A 113 32.76 -39.46 10.75
N ASP A 114 32.68 -38.14 10.94
CA ASP A 114 31.95 -37.52 12.03
C ASP A 114 30.44 -37.38 11.69
N PRO A 115 29.53 -38.08 12.40
CA PRO A 115 28.09 -38.01 12.15
C PRO A 115 27.51 -36.60 12.36
N VAL A 116 28.07 -35.80 13.26
CA VAL A 116 27.61 -34.43 13.50
C VAL A 116 27.96 -33.54 12.31
N ALA A 117 29.16 -33.69 11.75
CA ALA A 117 29.56 -32.96 10.55
C ALA A 117 28.67 -33.32 9.35
N ARG A 118 28.36 -34.62 9.17
CA ARG A 118 27.42 -35.08 8.13
C ARG A 118 26.01 -34.54 8.34
N ALA A 119 25.51 -34.58 9.58
CA ALA A 119 24.21 -34.01 9.93
C ALA A 119 24.12 -32.50 9.63
N LEU A 120 25.13 -31.71 10.00
CA LEU A 120 25.18 -30.28 9.69
C LEU A 120 25.24 -30.02 8.18
N THR A 121 25.92 -30.89 7.43
CA THR A 121 25.98 -30.83 5.97
C THR A 121 24.60 -31.07 5.36
N LEU A 122 23.89 -32.12 5.77
CA LEU A 122 22.52 -32.42 5.32
C LEU A 122 21.56 -31.28 5.65
N ARG A 123 21.62 -30.73 6.86
CA ARG A 123 20.78 -29.57 7.23
C ARG A 123 21.09 -28.34 6.38
N THR A 124 22.36 -28.09 6.08
CA THR A 124 22.76 -26.95 5.25
C THR A 124 22.27 -27.13 3.81
N LEU A 125 22.46 -28.33 3.24
CA LEU A 125 21.93 -28.69 1.92
C LEU A 125 20.41 -28.56 1.86
N GLY A 126 19.69 -29.01 2.90
CA GLY A 126 18.25 -28.84 3.03
C GLY A 126 17.83 -27.37 3.08
N SER A 127 18.55 -26.52 3.83
CA SER A 127 18.26 -25.08 3.88
C SER A 127 18.50 -24.34 2.56
N VAL A 128 19.29 -24.91 1.64
CA VAL A 128 19.50 -24.36 0.29
C VAL A 128 18.75 -25.13 -0.79
N ALA A 129 17.82 -26.03 -0.43
CA ALA A 129 17.10 -26.87 -1.39
C ALA A 129 16.40 -26.07 -2.51
N GLY A 130 15.94 -24.84 -2.23
CA GLY A 130 15.30 -23.97 -3.21
C GLY A 130 16.20 -23.51 -4.37
N ILE A 131 17.53 -23.56 -4.24
CA ILE A 131 18.48 -23.21 -5.31
C ILE A 131 19.14 -24.42 -5.97
N ILE A 132 19.04 -25.60 -5.37
CA ILE A 132 19.65 -26.84 -5.87
C ILE A 132 18.66 -28.01 -5.95
N PRO A 133 17.39 -27.80 -6.37
CA PRO A 133 16.34 -28.81 -6.23
C PRO A 133 16.66 -30.12 -6.96
N GLU A 134 17.43 -30.09 -8.05
CA GLU A 134 17.67 -31.24 -8.94
C GLU A 134 19.08 -31.86 -8.84
N ARG A 135 19.82 -31.61 -7.75
CA ARG A 135 21.16 -32.19 -7.56
C ARG A 135 21.09 -33.66 -7.13
N GLN A 136 21.19 -34.56 -8.10
CA GLN A 136 21.12 -36.02 -7.91
C GLN A 136 22.10 -36.57 -6.85
N GLN A 137 23.33 -36.04 -6.77
CA GLN A 137 24.30 -36.47 -5.76
C GLN A 137 23.79 -36.18 -4.34
N VAL A 138 23.18 -35.01 -4.12
CA VAL A 138 22.57 -34.63 -2.84
C VAL A 138 21.37 -35.51 -2.56
N HIS A 139 20.52 -35.77 -3.56
CA HIS A 139 19.37 -36.69 -3.42
C HIS A 139 19.80 -38.08 -2.97
N HIS A 140 20.84 -38.64 -3.60
CA HIS A 140 21.40 -39.93 -3.25
C HIS A 140 21.97 -39.94 -1.82
N SER A 141 22.72 -38.91 -1.43
CA SER A 141 23.23 -38.78 -0.06
C SER A 141 22.11 -38.72 0.98
N ILE A 142 21.05 -37.94 0.74
CA ILE A 142 19.90 -37.89 1.64
C ILE A 142 19.26 -39.28 1.77
N ARG A 143 19.01 -39.96 0.65
CA ARG A 143 18.44 -41.32 0.65
C ARG A 143 19.28 -42.30 1.45
N ARG A 144 20.61 -42.25 1.28
CA ARG A 144 21.56 -43.11 1.98
C ARG A 144 21.65 -42.79 3.48
N SER A 145 21.66 -41.51 3.85
CA SER A 145 21.75 -41.07 5.24
C SER A 145 20.48 -41.38 6.06
N LEU A 146 19.33 -41.61 5.42
CA LEU A 146 18.12 -42.13 6.09
C LEU A 146 18.31 -43.57 6.61
N ASP A 147 19.24 -44.33 6.04
CA ASP A 147 19.61 -45.69 6.48
C ASP A 147 20.82 -45.70 7.44
N SER A 148 21.20 -44.53 7.96
CA SER A 148 22.31 -44.42 8.90
C SER A 148 21.97 -45.04 10.26
N HIS A 149 23.01 -45.49 10.96
CA HIS A 149 22.90 -46.00 12.33
C HIS A 149 22.97 -44.85 13.36
N ASP A 150 23.43 -43.67 12.95
CA ASP A 150 23.55 -42.49 13.79
C ASP A 150 22.25 -41.68 13.79
N SER A 151 21.58 -41.60 14.94
CA SER A 151 20.28 -40.91 15.07
C SER A 151 20.32 -39.43 14.64
N VAL A 152 21.39 -38.71 14.99
CA VAL A 152 21.58 -37.28 14.65
C VAL A 152 21.67 -37.07 13.14
N GLU A 153 22.28 -38.02 12.42
CA GLU A 153 22.34 -37.97 10.96
C GLU A 153 21.00 -38.27 10.32
N VAL A 154 20.28 -39.29 10.82
CA VAL A 154 18.95 -39.65 10.32
C VAL A 154 17.98 -38.49 10.50
N GLU A 155 17.96 -37.82 11.67
CA GLU A 155 17.13 -36.62 11.90
C GLU A 155 17.47 -35.49 10.94
N ALA A 156 18.76 -35.28 10.65
CA ALA A 156 19.19 -34.29 9.66
C ALA A 156 18.79 -34.68 8.22
N ALA A 157 18.82 -35.97 7.90
CA ALA A 157 18.38 -36.51 6.62
C ALA A 157 16.86 -36.35 6.44
N ILE A 158 16.07 -36.55 7.50
CA ILE A 158 14.61 -36.31 7.51
C ILE A 158 14.32 -34.83 7.23
N TYR A 159 15.02 -33.92 7.91
CA TYR A 159 14.90 -32.49 7.65
C TYR A 159 15.26 -32.14 6.19
N ALA A 160 16.38 -32.66 5.68
CA ALA A 160 16.78 -32.42 4.29
C ALA A 160 15.77 -33.00 3.29
N ALA A 161 15.28 -34.21 3.52
CA ALA A 161 14.25 -34.85 2.70
C ALA A 161 12.97 -34.02 2.66
N GLN A 162 12.53 -33.47 3.81
CA GLN A 162 11.38 -32.58 3.88
C GLN A 162 11.58 -31.33 3.01
N MET A 163 12.73 -30.67 3.13
CA MET A 163 13.03 -29.45 2.39
C MET A 163 13.15 -29.70 0.87
N PHE A 164 13.74 -30.82 0.46
CA PHE A 164 13.85 -31.17 -0.96
C PHE A 164 12.51 -31.65 -1.55
N ALA A 165 11.70 -32.39 -0.81
CA ALA A 165 10.37 -32.81 -1.29
C ALA A 165 9.46 -31.61 -1.56
N ALA A 166 9.60 -30.53 -0.78
CA ALA A 166 8.87 -29.29 -0.98
C ALA A 166 9.21 -28.56 -2.29
N GLN A 167 10.41 -28.80 -2.86
CA GLN A 167 10.95 -28.03 -3.99
C GLN A 167 11.10 -28.87 -5.27
N SER A 168 11.43 -30.16 -5.16
CA SER A 168 11.72 -31.04 -6.29
C SER A 168 10.67 -32.14 -6.43
N LYS A 169 9.99 -32.12 -7.58
CA LYS A 169 9.05 -33.19 -7.97
C LYS A 169 9.75 -34.54 -8.10
N LEU A 170 10.89 -34.59 -8.79
CA LEU A 170 11.62 -35.85 -9.03
C LEU A 170 12.06 -36.48 -7.70
N PHE A 171 12.58 -35.64 -6.79
CA PHE A 171 12.95 -36.09 -5.46
C PHE A 171 11.74 -36.63 -4.69
N ALA A 172 10.65 -35.86 -4.61
CA ALA A 172 9.43 -36.23 -3.89
C ALA A 172 8.91 -37.61 -4.32
N VAL A 173 8.69 -37.82 -5.63
CA VAL A 173 8.19 -39.09 -6.18
C VAL A 173 9.15 -40.25 -5.86
N SER A 174 10.45 -40.06 -6.08
CA SER A 174 11.45 -41.12 -5.85
C SER A 174 11.61 -41.49 -4.36
N MET A 175 11.36 -40.53 -3.48
CA MET A 175 11.53 -40.67 -2.03
C MET A 175 10.26 -41.21 -1.36
N CYS A 176 9.09 -41.06 -1.99
CA CYS A 176 7.81 -41.43 -1.41
C CYS A 176 7.75 -42.90 -0.97
N SER A 177 8.21 -43.84 -1.80
CA SER A 177 8.26 -45.26 -1.43
C SER A 177 9.17 -45.51 -0.22
N LYS A 178 10.37 -44.92 -0.22
CA LYS A 178 11.34 -45.04 0.87
C LYS A 178 10.77 -44.54 2.20
N ILE A 179 10.12 -43.38 2.21
CA ILE A 179 9.50 -42.80 3.42
C ILE A 179 8.33 -43.68 3.88
N SER A 180 7.52 -44.17 2.95
CA SER A 180 6.41 -45.09 3.24
C SER A 180 6.90 -46.37 3.92
N ASP A 181 7.97 -46.97 3.40
CA ASP A 181 8.59 -48.18 3.95
C ASP A 181 9.13 -47.94 5.37
N MET A 182 9.79 -46.80 5.61
CA MET A 182 10.27 -46.42 6.95
C MET A 182 9.13 -46.21 7.94
N ILE A 183 8.01 -45.61 7.51
CA ILE A 183 6.85 -45.41 8.39
C ILE A 183 6.19 -46.76 8.73
N ARG A 184 6.04 -47.67 7.76
CA ARG A 184 5.49 -49.01 7.99
C ARG A 184 6.43 -49.91 8.79
N GLY A 185 7.74 -49.70 8.67
CA GLY A 185 8.77 -50.47 9.36
C GLY A 185 8.60 -50.49 10.89
N GLN A 186 8.68 -51.68 11.49
CA GLN A 186 8.62 -51.83 12.95
C GLN A 186 9.91 -51.38 13.65
N ALA A 187 11.05 -51.39 12.94
CA ALA A 187 12.34 -50.96 13.45
C ALA A 187 12.43 -49.44 13.69
N THR A 188 11.55 -48.65 13.05
CA THR A 188 11.55 -47.19 13.15
C THR A 188 10.80 -46.74 14.41
N PRO A 189 11.46 -46.02 15.35
CA PRO A 189 10.82 -45.55 16.57
C PRO A 189 9.65 -44.61 16.30
N ALA A 190 8.66 -44.60 17.20
CA ALA A 190 7.46 -43.76 17.06
C ALA A 190 7.78 -42.26 16.89
N SER A 191 8.78 -41.74 17.61
CA SER A 191 9.24 -40.35 17.49
C SER A 191 9.73 -40.01 16.07
N MET A 192 10.42 -40.94 15.42
CA MET A 192 10.92 -40.78 14.05
C MET A 192 9.79 -40.89 13.02
N LYS A 193 8.83 -41.80 13.22
CA LYS A 193 7.64 -41.87 12.36
C LYS A 193 6.86 -40.55 12.35
N LEU A 194 6.70 -39.91 13.52
CA LEU A 194 6.06 -38.59 13.62
C LEU A 194 6.82 -37.48 12.86
N GLN A 195 8.14 -37.59 12.69
CA GLN A 195 8.92 -36.65 11.88
C GLN A 195 8.87 -36.97 10.38
N LEU A 196 8.64 -38.23 10.00
CA LEU A 196 8.55 -38.66 8.60
C LEU A 196 7.19 -38.32 7.97
N ILE A 197 6.09 -38.45 8.70
CA ILE A 197 4.73 -38.20 8.19
C ILE A 197 4.57 -36.80 7.55
N PRO A 198 5.08 -35.70 8.15
CA PRO A 198 5.01 -34.37 7.53
C PRO A 198 5.68 -34.25 6.16
N ILE A 199 6.60 -35.14 5.78
CA ILE A 199 7.21 -35.12 4.43
C ILE A 199 6.15 -35.45 3.36
N LEU A 200 5.18 -36.29 3.71
CA LEU A 200 4.12 -36.75 2.81
C LEU A 200 3.25 -35.60 2.27
N GLN A 201 3.17 -34.47 2.98
CA GLN A 201 2.40 -33.30 2.55
C GLN A 201 2.92 -32.67 1.24
N TYR A 202 4.17 -32.95 0.87
CA TYR A 202 4.79 -32.44 -0.35
C TYR A 202 4.65 -33.37 -1.55
N MET A 203 3.92 -34.48 -1.41
CA MET A 203 3.72 -35.47 -2.46
C MET A 203 2.52 -35.12 -3.37
N HIS A 204 2.34 -33.83 -3.67
CA HIS A 204 1.21 -33.30 -4.45
C HIS A 204 1.54 -33.06 -5.93
N HIS A 205 2.72 -33.48 -6.40
CA HIS A 205 3.23 -33.15 -7.75
C HIS A 205 2.63 -33.98 -8.89
N ASP A 206 1.97 -35.09 -8.58
CA ASP A 206 1.18 -35.91 -9.50
C ASP A 206 0.10 -36.68 -8.74
N THR A 207 -0.97 -37.04 -9.47
CA THR A 207 -2.17 -37.67 -8.90
C THR A 207 -1.90 -39.07 -8.36
N PHE A 208 -1.03 -39.84 -9.00
CA PHE A 208 -0.69 -41.20 -8.58
C PHE A 208 -0.01 -41.19 -7.20
N THR A 209 1.03 -40.38 -7.03
CA THR A 209 1.76 -40.26 -5.77
C THR A 209 0.86 -39.68 -4.67
N ALA A 210 0.02 -38.69 -4.98
CA ALA A 210 -0.94 -38.13 -4.03
C ALA A 210 -1.96 -39.19 -3.56
N SER A 211 -2.49 -40.00 -4.47
CA SER A 211 -3.41 -41.11 -4.16
C SER A 211 -2.75 -42.16 -3.27
N MET A 212 -1.52 -42.57 -3.60
CA MET A 212 -0.74 -43.53 -2.80
C MET A 212 -0.49 -43.00 -1.37
N VAL A 213 -0.18 -41.71 -1.23
CA VAL A 213 -0.01 -41.07 0.08
C VAL A 213 -1.32 -40.97 0.84
N ASN A 214 -2.42 -40.70 0.16
CA ASN A 214 -3.75 -40.67 0.77
C ASN A 214 -4.09 -42.05 1.37
N GLU A 215 -3.94 -43.12 0.59
CA GLU A 215 -4.13 -44.51 1.04
C GLU A 215 -3.24 -44.85 2.25
N LEU A 216 -1.95 -44.52 2.20
CA LEU A 216 -1.03 -44.72 3.31
C LEU A 216 -1.49 -43.96 4.56
N CYS A 217 -1.82 -42.68 4.44
CA CYS A 217 -2.28 -41.88 5.57
C CYS A 217 -3.58 -42.44 6.17
N MET A 218 -4.52 -42.94 5.35
CA MET A 218 -5.73 -43.61 5.82
C MET A 218 -5.42 -44.92 6.57
N GLU A 219 -4.46 -45.71 6.06
CA GLU A 219 -3.92 -46.89 6.77
C GLU A 219 -3.32 -46.51 8.13
N LEU A 220 -2.56 -45.40 8.19
CA LEU A 220 -1.94 -44.92 9.43
C LEU A 220 -2.97 -44.44 10.45
N LEU A 221 -4.04 -43.77 10.01
CA LEU A 221 -5.14 -43.34 10.88
C LEU A 221 -5.86 -44.55 11.52
N ALA A 222 -6.00 -45.65 10.78
CA ALA A 222 -6.58 -46.88 11.30
C ALA A 222 -5.62 -47.63 12.24
N SER A 223 -4.32 -47.65 11.90
CA SER A 223 -3.31 -48.49 12.57
C SER A 223 -2.68 -47.83 13.81
N TYR A 224 -2.61 -46.49 13.86
CA TYR A 224 -1.97 -45.74 14.94
C TYR A 224 -2.96 -44.79 15.63
N PRO A 225 -3.77 -45.28 16.58
CA PRO A 225 -4.81 -44.47 17.20
C PRO A 225 -4.27 -43.43 18.18
N ALA A 226 -2.96 -43.33 18.43
CA ALA A 226 -2.41 -42.33 19.36
C ALA A 226 -2.68 -40.89 18.89
N VAL A 227 -3.00 -39.99 19.83
CA VAL A 227 -3.41 -38.59 19.54
C VAL A 227 -2.42 -37.86 18.62
N GLU A 228 -1.12 -37.95 18.90
CA GLU A 228 -0.10 -37.25 18.10
C GLU A 228 0.01 -37.81 16.67
N PHE A 229 -0.15 -39.13 16.49
CA PHE A 229 -0.18 -39.74 15.16
C PHE A 229 -1.39 -39.27 14.36
N VAL A 230 -2.58 -39.32 14.97
CA VAL A 230 -3.82 -38.84 14.32
C VAL A 230 -3.67 -37.38 13.90
N ARG A 231 -3.18 -36.50 14.78
CA ARG A 231 -3.01 -35.07 14.50
C ARG A 231 -2.03 -34.81 13.37
N VAL A 232 -0.85 -35.42 13.41
CA VAL A 232 0.19 -35.22 12.39
C VAL A 232 -0.26 -35.76 11.03
N THR A 233 -0.91 -36.93 11.00
CA THR A 233 -1.44 -37.51 9.75
C THR A 233 -2.57 -36.68 9.16
N LEU A 234 -3.52 -36.21 9.97
CA LEU A 234 -4.58 -35.31 9.50
C LEU A 234 -4.02 -33.98 8.97
N SER A 235 -2.96 -33.45 9.58
CA SER A 235 -2.26 -32.25 9.09
C SER A 235 -1.60 -32.48 7.74
N ALA A 236 -0.93 -33.62 7.56
CA ALA A 236 -0.30 -33.97 6.29
C ALA A 236 -1.34 -34.14 5.17
N LEU A 237 -2.43 -34.89 5.43
CA LEU A 237 -3.55 -35.05 4.50
C LEU A 237 -4.22 -33.72 4.14
N SER A 238 -4.51 -32.87 5.13
CA SER A 238 -5.16 -31.59 4.87
C SER A 238 -4.28 -30.64 4.06
N THR A 239 -2.98 -30.66 4.30
CA THR A 239 -2.02 -29.85 3.52
C THR A 239 -1.88 -30.38 2.09
N LEU A 240 -1.83 -31.72 1.92
CA LEU A 240 -1.82 -32.38 0.61
C LEU A 240 -3.09 -32.06 -0.18
N ALA A 241 -4.27 -32.18 0.44
CA ALA A 241 -5.56 -31.86 -0.16
C ALA A 241 -5.64 -30.37 -0.54
N SER A 242 -5.16 -29.47 0.33
CA SER A 242 -5.10 -28.03 0.02
C SER A 242 -4.15 -27.71 -1.15
N ALA A 243 -3.10 -28.52 -1.38
CA ALA A 243 -2.14 -28.30 -2.45
C ALA A 243 -2.63 -28.87 -3.79
N THR A 244 -3.31 -30.02 -3.78
CA THR A 244 -3.85 -30.68 -4.99
C THR A 244 -5.21 -30.14 -5.41
N LEU A 245 -6.00 -29.60 -4.46
CA LEU A 245 -7.38 -29.12 -4.62
C LEU A 245 -8.42 -30.19 -5.02
N LEU A 246 -7.99 -31.41 -5.38
CA LEU A 246 -8.86 -32.52 -5.81
C LEU A 246 -9.59 -33.17 -4.63
N ASP A 247 -8.85 -33.49 -3.56
CA ASP A 247 -9.38 -34.29 -2.44
C ASP A 247 -9.95 -33.43 -1.30
N VAL A 248 -10.10 -32.11 -1.50
CA VAL A 248 -10.66 -31.20 -0.49
C VAL A 248 -12.04 -31.67 0.00
N PRO A 249 -12.99 -32.09 -0.86
CA PRO A 249 -14.29 -32.55 -0.39
C PRO A 249 -14.19 -33.77 0.54
N GLN A 250 -13.39 -34.77 0.17
CA GLN A 250 -13.19 -36.00 0.94
C GLN A 250 -12.49 -35.71 2.27
N GLN A 251 -11.50 -34.81 2.25
CA GLN A 251 -10.80 -34.40 3.46
C GLN A 251 -11.70 -33.62 4.42
N VAL A 252 -12.57 -32.75 3.92
CA VAL A 252 -13.57 -32.06 4.75
C VAL A 252 -14.51 -33.07 5.38
N ALA A 253 -15.02 -34.05 4.61
CA ALA A 253 -15.88 -35.11 5.14
C ALA A 253 -15.17 -35.94 6.23
N LEU A 254 -13.89 -36.28 6.04
CA LEU A 254 -13.08 -36.98 7.04
C LEU A 254 -12.94 -36.17 8.33
N LEU A 255 -12.62 -34.88 8.23
CA LEU A 255 -12.46 -34.01 9.40
C LEU A 255 -13.78 -33.80 10.15
N LEU A 256 -14.90 -33.71 9.45
CA LEU A 256 -16.24 -33.65 10.06
C LEU A 256 -16.58 -34.94 10.79
N ARG A 257 -16.21 -36.10 10.22
CA ARG A 257 -16.37 -37.39 10.89
C ARG A 257 -15.56 -37.46 12.18
N TYR A 258 -14.29 -37.02 12.17
CA TYR A 258 -13.48 -36.92 13.40
C TYR A 258 -14.06 -35.91 14.40
N LEU A 259 -14.74 -34.87 13.94
CA LEU A 259 -15.42 -33.92 14.83
C LEU A 259 -16.65 -34.57 15.51
N GLN A 260 -17.39 -35.42 14.81
CA GLN A 260 -18.58 -36.10 15.33
C GLN A 260 -18.22 -37.31 16.20
N ASP A 261 -17.48 -38.26 15.64
CA ASP A 261 -17.29 -39.61 16.20
C ASP A 261 -16.18 -39.70 17.26
N ASP A 262 -15.14 -38.86 17.17
CA ASP A 262 -13.93 -39.04 17.99
C ASP A 262 -14.14 -38.53 19.43
N PRO A 263 -13.94 -39.34 20.48
CA PRO A 263 -14.18 -38.87 21.85
C PRO A 263 -13.13 -37.85 22.36
N ARG A 264 -12.00 -37.68 21.66
CA ARG A 264 -10.84 -36.94 22.19
C ARG A 264 -10.90 -35.48 21.77
N LEU A 265 -11.02 -34.59 22.76
CA LEU A 265 -11.11 -33.14 22.53
C LEU A 265 -9.91 -32.56 21.78
N SER A 266 -8.70 -33.07 22.00
CA SER A 266 -7.50 -32.62 21.27
C SER A 266 -7.58 -32.90 19.77
N VAL A 267 -8.17 -34.03 19.37
CA VAL A 267 -8.38 -34.40 17.96
C VAL A 267 -9.48 -33.53 17.36
N LYS A 268 -10.61 -33.35 18.05
CA LYS A 268 -11.70 -32.45 17.61
C LYS A 268 -11.20 -31.01 17.39
N ARG A 269 -10.44 -30.46 18.35
CA ARG A 269 -9.82 -29.12 18.23
C ARG A 269 -8.89 -29.01 17.03
N HIS A 270 -8.10 -30.05 16.79
CA HIS A 270 -7.18 -30.09 15.65
C HIS A 270 -7.93 -30.20 14.32
N ALA A 271 -9.00 -31.00 14.26
CA ALA A 271 -9.86 -31.11 13.08
C ALA A 271 -10.50 -29.76 12.73
N LEU A 272 -11.02 -29.02 13.72
CA LEU A 272 -11.56 -27.66 13.51
C LEU A 272 -10.49 -26.68 13.03
N HIS A 273 -9.26 -26.77 13.54
CA HIS A 273 -8.15 -25.95 13.05
C HIS A 273 -7.84 -26.22 11.57
N LEU A 274 -7.87 -27.49 11.16
CA LEU A 274 -7.66 -27.89 9.76
C LEU A 274 -8.83 -27.48 8.87
N LEU A 275 -10.08 -27.64 9.32
CA LEU A 275 -11.28 -27.14 8.63
C LEU A 275 -11.20 -25.62 8.42
N HIS A 276 -10.81 -24.87 9.45
CA HIS A 276 -10.61 -23.43 9.34
C HIS A 276 -9.53 -23.08 8.30
N SER A 277 -8.42 -23.83 8.24
CA SER A 277 -7.38 -23.64 7.23
C SER A 277 -7.88 -23.92 5.81
N LEU A 278 -8.63 -25.00 5.61
CA LEU A 278 -9.23 -25.36 4.32
C LEU A 278 -10.30 -24.35 3.89
N ALA A 279 -11.14 -23.87 4.80
CA ALA A 279 -12.15 -22.85 4.52
C ALA A 279 -11.53 -21.56 3.98
N ARG A 280 -10.38 -21.10 4.53
CA ARG A 280 -9.72 -19.87 4.06
C ARG A 280 -9.22 -19.93 2.62
N ARG A 281 -8.93 -21.13 2.09
CA ARG A 281 -8.36 -21.30 0.74
C ARG A 281 -9.35 -21.87 -0.28
N GLY A 282 -10.32 -22.66 0.17
CA GLY A 282 -11.15 -23.48 -0.71
C GLY A 282 -12.57 -23.69 -0.19
N ALA A 283 -13.19 -22.71 0.47
CA ALA A 283 -14.59 -22.82 0.92
C ALA A 283 -15.57 -23.24 -0.20
N HIS A 284 -15.36 -22.76 -1.43
CA HIS A 284 -16.17 -23.12 -2.60
C HIS A 284 -16.02 -24.59 -3.05
N LEU A 285 -15.02 -25.32 -2.53
CA LEU A 285 -14.78 -26.74 -2.81
C LEU A 285 -15.35 -27.66 -1.72
N TRP A 286 -16.06 -27.12 -0.73
CA TRP A 286 -16.66 -27.93 0.33
C TRP A 286 -17.83 -28.76 -0.20
N PRO A 287 -18.02 -30.01 0.28
CA PRO A 287 -19.11 -30.84 -0.19
C PRO A 287 -20.45 -30.29 0.28
N GLN A 288 -21.50 -30.54 -0.50
CA GLN A 288 -22.86 -30.19 -0.11
C GLN A 288 -23.21 -30.86 1.22
N GLY A 289 -23.88 -30.12 2.11
CA GLY A 289 -24.23 -30.58 3.45
C GLY A 289 -23.11 -30.46 4.50
N ALA A 290 -21.87 -30.17 4.13
CA ALA A 290 -20.77 -29.99 5.10
C ALA A 290 -21.05 -28.89 6.14
N LEU A 291 -21.62 -27.77 5.69
CA LEU A 291 -22.04 -26.69 6.56
C LEU A 291 -23.18 -27.12 7.48
N ASN A 292 -24.14 -27.91 6.99
CA ASN A 292 -25.25 -28.41 7.80
C ASN A 292 -24.73 -29.36 8.91
N ASN A 293 -23.76 -30.21 8.61
CA ASN A 293 -23.11 -31.06 9.62
C ASN A 293 -22.40 -30.24 10.70
N LEU A 294 -21.74 -29.13 10.31
CA LEU A 294 -21.16 -28.20 11.27
C LEU A 294 -22.23 -27.49 12.10
N ILE A 295 -23.31 -27.03 11.47
CA ILE A 295 -24.44 -26.37 12.15
C ILE A 295 -25.04 -27.32 13.17
N GLU A 296 -25.36 -28.56 12.80
CA GLU A 296 -25.89 -29.58 13.70
C GLU A 296 -24.95 -29.83 14.88
N SER A 297 -23.66 -30.03 14.60
CA SER A 297 -22.62 -30.20 15.64
C SER A 297 -22.48 -28.97 16.54
N THR A 298 -22.74 -27.77 16.02
CA THR A 298 -22.69 -26.52 16.81
C THR A 298 -23.93 -26.37 17.67
N THR A 299 -25.11 -26.72 17.13
CA THR A 299 -26.39 -26.68 17.83
C THR A 299 -26.38 -27.61 19.04
N THR A 300 -25.85 -28.83 18.90
CA THR A 300 -25.72 -29.77 20.03
C THR A 300 -24.78 -29.21 21.10
N LEU A 301 -23.61 -28.68 20.71
CA LEU A 301 -22.67 -28.04 21.64
C LEU A 301 -23.26 -26.82 22.34
N LEU A 302 -24.14 -26.07 21.68
CA LEU A 302 -24.83 -24.92 22.25
C LEU A 302 -25.89 -25.36 23.28
N GLN A 303 -26.61 -26.45 23.02
CA GLN A 303 -27.63 -27.02 23.91
C GLN A 303 -27.01 -27.70 25.15
N ASP A 304 -25.84 -28.33 25.00
CA ASP A 304 -25.10 -28.99 26.08
C ASP A 304 -24.52 -28.00 27.13
N GLY A 305 -24.64 -26.69 26.90
CA GLY A 305 -24.23 -25.64 27.84
C GLY A 305 -22.71 -25.58 28.05
N ALA A 306 -22.26 -25.49 29.31
CA ALA A 306 -20.88 -25.22 29.70
C ALA A 306 -19.87 -26.36 29.43
N GLY A 307 -20.30 -27.47 28.82
CA GLY A 307 -19.51 -28.69 28.69
C GLY A 307 -18.23 -28.54 27.86
N ASN A 308 -18.21 -27.69 26.81
CA ASN A 308 -17.03 -27.45 25.95
C ASN A 308 -17.08 -26.11 25.17
N THR A 309 -17.11 -24.96 25.86
CA THR A 309 -17.14 -23.62 25.23
C THR A 309 -16.01 -23.38 24.22
N ASP A 310 -14.79 -23.88 24.49
CA ASP A 310 -13.67 -23.76 23.54
C ASP A 310 -13.96 -24.46 22.20
N LEU A 311 -14.64 -25.61 22.22
CA LEU A 311 -14.99 -26.33 21.00
C LEU A 311 -16.08 -25.58 20.22
N LEU A 312 -17.09 -25.07 20.91
CA LEU A 312 -18.14 -24.22 20.35
C LEU A 312 -17.55 -22.99 19.64
N ILE A 313 -16.65 -22.26 20.30
CA ILE A 313 -15.98 -21.08 19.74
C ILE A 313 -15.21 -21.44 18.46
N ARG A 314 -14.49 -22.57 18.45
CA ARG A 314 -13.73 -23.03 17.28
C ARG A 314 -14.62 -23.47 16.13
N THR A 315 -15.77 -24.06 16.40
CA THR A 315 -16.72 -24.39 15.33
C THR A 315 -17.29 -23.12 14.71
N LEU A 316 -17.64 -22.13 15.55
CA LEU A 316 -18.04 -20.81 15.08
C LEU A 316 -16.91 -20.07 14.34
N ASP A 317 -15.63 -20.26 14.67
CA ASP A 317 -14.50 -19.73 13.89
C ASP A 317 -14.52 -20.24 12.44
N VAL A 318 -14.82 -21.53 12.24
CA VAL A 318 -14.89 -22.15 10.90
C VAL A 318 -16.06 -21.55 10.13
N ILE A 319 -17.26 -21.51 10.73
CA ILE A 319 -18.47 -20.94 10.11
C ILE A 319 -18.28 -19.45 9.82
N GLU A 320 -17.64 -18.72 10.73
CA GLU A 320 -17.26 -17.33 10.53
C GLU A 320 -16.38 -17.20 9.28
N VAL A 321 -15.34 -18.01 9.07
CA VAL A 321 -14.55 -17.94 7.83
C VAL A 321 -15.38 -18.29 6.59
N LEU A 322 -16.25 -19.29 6.65
CA LEU A 322 -17.11 -19.66 5.52
C LEU A 322 -18.03 -18.51 5.11
N SER A 323 -18.64 -17.82 6.07
CA SER A 323 -19.51 -16.64 5.85
C SER A 323 -18.81 -15.43 5.20
N GLN A 324 -17.49 -15.47 4.99
CA GLN A 324 -16.79 -14.44 4.21
C GLN A 324 -17.04 -14.59 2.70
N ASN A 325 -17.49 -15.77 2.25
CA ASN A 325 -17.76 -16.05 0.85
C ASN A 325 -19.24 -15.81 0.54
N ALA A 326 -19.51 -15.14 -0.58
CA ALA A 326 -20.86 -14.86 -1.06
C ALA A 326 -21.72 -16.14 -1.18
N VAL A 327 -21.14 -17.24 -1.67
CA VAL A 327 -21.83 -18.54 -1.82
C VAL A 327 -22.43 -19.04 -0.51
N THR A 328 -21.73 -18.86 0.61
CA THR A 328 -22.25 -19.27 1.93
C THR A 328 -23.38 -18.38 2.38
N CYS A 329 -23.29 -17.06 2.15
CA CYS A 329 -24.37 -16.13 2.49
C CYS A 329 -25.62 -16.38 1.62
N ASP A 330 -25.43 -16.59 0.32
CA ASP A 330 -26.48 -16.87 -0.66
C ASP A 330 -27.30 -18.11 -0.29
N ALA A 331 -26.62 -19.21 0.05
CA ALA A 331 -27.29 -20.44 0.47
C ALA A 331 -28.04 -20.35 1.82
N ASN A 332 -27.85 -19.26 2.57
CA ASN A 332 -28.39 -19.10 3.93
C ASN A 332 -29.19 -17.80 4.10
N MET A 333 -29.66 -17.19 3.01
CA MET A 333 -30.39 -15.92 3.02
C MET A 333 -31.88 -16.05 3.42
N GLU A 334 -32.45 -17.25 3.35
CA GLU A 334 -33.87 -17.48 3.64
C GLU A 334 -34.18 -17.44 5.16
N GLU A 335 -35.40 -17.05 5.51
CA GLU A 335 -35.87 -16.89 6.91
C GLU A 335 -35.70 -18.16 7.76
N ASN A 336 -35.90 -19.34 7.16
CA ASN A 336 -35.81 -20.64 7.85
C ASN A 336 -34.43 -21.30 7.70
N SER A 337 -33.42 -20.54 7.32
CA SER A 337 -32.04 -21.03 7.23
C SER A 337 -31.57 -21.62 8.56
N PRO A 338 -31.05 -22.87 8.58
CA PRO A 338 -30.49 -23.48 9.79
C PRO A 338 -29.35 -22.64 10.40
N LEU A 339 -28.58 -21.95 9.57
CA LEU A 339 -27.51 -21.07 10.02
C LEU A 339 -28.06 -19.84 10.75
N LEU A 340 -29.13 -19.24 10.22
CA LEU A 340 -29.78 -18.08 10.83
C LEU A 340 -30.33 -18.45 12.21
N GLN A 341 -31.05 -19.58 12.30
CA GLN A 341 -31.60 -20.07 13.57
C GLN A 341 -30.51 -20.38 14.61
N LEU A 342 -29.43 -21.07 14.21
CA LEU A 342 -28.28 -21.33 15.07
C LEU A 342 -27.70 -20.02 15.62
N CYS A 343 -27.44 -19.04 14.76
CA CYS A 343 -26.82 -17.80 15.18
C CYS A 343 -27.75 -16.89 15.99
N LEU A 344 -29.06 -16.88 15.73
CA LEU A 344 -30.05 -16.18 16.57
C LEU A 344 -30.11 -16.76 17.99
N ASN A 345 -29.97 -18.08 18.14
CA ASN A 345 -29.87 -18.69 19.46
C ASN A 345 -28.52 -18.39 20.14
N ALA A 346 -27.43 -18.39 19.38
CA ALA A 346 -26.09 -18.17 19.91
C ALA A 346 -25.76 -16.70 20.22
N CYS A 347 -26.43 -15.73 19.59
CA CYS A 347 -26.12 -14.30 19.75
C CYS A 347 -26.49 -13.75 21.14
N TYR A 348 -27.35 -14.44 21.89
CA TYR A 348 -27.69 -14.14 23.28
C TYR A 348 -26.98 -15.06 24.30
N SER A 349 -25.92 -15.76 23.87
CA SER A 349 -25.11 -16.59 24.76
C SER A 349 -24.51 -15.76 25.91
N PRO A 350 -24.41 -16.31 27.14
CA PRO A 350 -23.73 -15.64 28.25
C PRO A 350 -22.22 -15.48 28.00
N ASP A 351 -21.64 -16.26 27.09
CA ASP A 351 -20.24 -16.11 26.70
C ASP A 351 -20.10 -15.05 25.57
N PRO A 352 -19.38 -13.94 25.80
CA PRO A 352 -19.26 -12.89 24.81
C PRO A 352 -18.55 -13.32 23.52
N PHE A 353 -17.66 -14.33 23.56
CA PHE A 353 -16.97 -14.79 22.36
C PHE A 353 -17.93 -15.52 21.43
N VAL A 354 -18.81 -16.36 21.99
CA VAL A 354 -19.89 -17.04 21.24
C VAL A 354 -20.85 -16.01 20.64
N ALA A 355 -21.34 -15.08 21.45
CA ALA A 355 -22.29 -14.06 21.00
C ALA A 355 -21.73 -13.17 19.87
N VAL A 356 -20.48 -12.69 20.03
CA VAL A 356 -19.80 -11.85 19.03
C VAL A 356 -19.56 -12.60 17.72
N LYS A 357 -19.28 -13.90 17.76
CA LYS A 357 -19.11 -14.70 16.55
C LYS A 357 -20.42 -14.89 15.82
N ALA A 358 -21.48 -15.27 16.53
CA ALA A 358 -22.81 -15.45 15.98
C ALA A 358 -23.30 -14.15 15.32
N ILE A 359 -23.20 -13.01 16.02
CA ILE A 359 -23.64 -11.72 15.47
C ILE A 359 -22.79 -11.27 14.28
N THR A 360 -21.50 -11.61 14.24
CA THR A 360 -20.63 -11.31 13.10
C THR A 360 -21.04 -12.11 11.87
N ILE A 361 -21.46 -13.37 12.03
CA ILE A 361 -22.00 -14.19 10.93
C ILE A 361 -23.33 -13.62 10.44
N LEU A 362 -24.28 -13.35 11.35
CA LEU A 362 -25.58 -12.75 11.01
C LEU A 362 -25.41 -11.42 10.26
N SER A 363 -24.52 -10.56 10.75
CA SER A 363 -24.23 -9.26 10.13
C SER A 363 -23.70 -9.41 8.70
N ARG A 364 -22.92 -10.45 8.41
CA ARG A 364 -22.38 -10.69 7.05
C ARG A 364 -23.45 -11.18 6.09
N VAL A 365 -24.33 -12.08 6.53
CA VAL A 365 -25.49 -12.51 5.72
C VAL A 365 -26.39 -11.31 5.43
N ALA A 366 -26.71 -10.49 6.44
CA ALA A 366 -27.50 -9.28 6.25
C ALA A 366 -26.82 -8.27 5.30
N CYS A 367 -25.51 -8.04 5.43
CA CYS A 367 -24.77 -7.18 4.50
C CYS A 367 -24.82 -7.70 3.06
N TYR A 368 -24.70 -9.02 2.86
CA TYR A 368 -24.83 -9.64 1.54
C TYR A 368 -26.23 -9.40 0.96
N CYS A 369 -27.30 -9.64 1.74
CA CYS A 369 -28.66 -9.38 1.28
C CYS A 369 -28.86 -7.92 0.85
N TYR A 370 -28.37 -6.95 1.62
CA TYR A 370 -28.46 -5.54 1.24
C TYR A 370 -27.69 -5.20 -0.04
N GLN A 371 -26.50 -5.77 -0.23
CA GLN A 371 -25.68 -5.53 -1.41
C GLN A 371 -26.32 -6.09 -2.68
N GLU A 372 -27.02 -7.21 -2.57
CA GLU A 372 -27.75 -7.85 -3.68
C GLU A 372 -29.20 -7.36 -3.84
N GLY A 373 -29.67 -6.43 -2.99
CA GLY A 373 -31.03 -5.90 -3.04
C GLY A 373 -32.13 -6.87 -2.56
N LEU A 374 -31.77 -7.82 -1.69
CA LEU A 374 -32.63 -8.86 -1.13
C LEU A 374 -33.12 -8.51 0.28
N PRO A 375 -34.25 -9.07 0.74
CA PRO A 375 -34.72 -8.87 2.12
C PRO A 375 -33.75 -9.48 3.14
N ALA A 376 -33.42 -8.70 4.18
CA ALA A 376 -32.58 -9.16 5.29
C ALA A 376 -33.46 -9.62 6.47
N TYR A 377 -33.69 -10.93 6.59
CA TYR A 377 -34.45 -11.53 7.68
C TYR A 377 -33.70 -11.45 9.03
N GLY A 378 -34.43 -11.29 10.13
CA GLY A 378 -33.85 -11.22 11.49
C GLY A 378 -33.04 -9.95 11.78
N ILE A 379 -33.11 -8.92 10.94
CA ILE A 379 -32.30 -7.70 11.11
C ILE A 379 -32.55 -6.99 12.44
N GLN A 380 -33.78 -6.99 12.95
CA GLN A 380 -34.11 -6.33 14.22
C GLN A 380 -33.39 -6.99 15.40
N ASP A 381 -33.26 -8.31 15.39
CA ASP A 381 -32.49 -9.06 16.38
C ASP A 381 -30.99 -8.75 16.25
N VAL A 382 -30.50 -8.62 15.02
CA VAL A 382 -29.10 -8.24 14.77
C VAL A 382 -28.78 -6.87 15.34
N ILE A 383 -29.65 -5.88 15.10
CA ILE A 383 -29.48 -4.52 15.63
C ILE A 383 -29.53 -4.54 17.16
N SER A 384 -30.58 -5.10 17.75
CA SER A 384 -30.78 -5.15 19.21
C SER A 384 -29.64 -5.87 19.93
N CYS A 385 -29.14 -6.97 19.36
CA CYS A 385 -28.01 -7.72 19.90
C CYS A 385 -26.70 -6.94 19.81
N LEU A 386 -26.42 -6.28 18.67
CA LEU A 386 -25.23 -5.44 18.53
C LEU A 386 -25.23 -4.28 19.53
N GLU A 387 -26.36 -3.61 19.73
CA GLU A 387 -26.50 -2.54 20.73
C GLU A 387 -26.20 -3.06 22.13
N SER A 388 -26.82 -4.17 22.51
CA SER A 388 -26.63 -4.82 23.81
C SER A 388 -25.17 -5.26 24.04
N LEU A 389 -24.54 -5.85 23.03
CA LEU A 389 -23.14 -6.29 23.09
C LEU A 389 -22.18 -5.10 23.17
N ILE A 390 -22.44 -3.99 22.45
CA ILE A 390 -21.60 -2.79 22.55
C ILE A 390 -21.62 -2.25 23.97
N VAL A 391 -22.79 -2.17 24.61
CA VAL A 391 -22.92 -1.73 26.01
C VAL A 391 -22.18 -2.68 26.96
N LEU A 392 -22.38 -3.99 26.80
CA LEU A 392 -21.76 -5.02 27.66
C LEU A 392 -20.23 -5.03 27.55
N LEU A 393 -19.70 -5.04 26.33
CA LEU A 393 -18.28 -5.25 26.07
C LEU A 393 -17.42 -4.02 26.42
N VAL A 394 -18.02 -2.85 26.55
CA VAL A 394 -17.32 -1.62 26.99
C VAL A 394 -16.91 -1.70 28.47
N LEU A 395 -17.62 -2.49 29.28
CA LEU A 395 -17.39 -2.57 30.72
C LEU A 395 -16.10 -3.32 31.13
N ASP A 396 -15.50 -4.12 30.25
CA ASP A 396 -14.30 -4.92 30.54
C ASP A 396 -13.25 -4.85 29.40
N ASP A 397 -12.06 -4.35 29.74
CA ASP A 397 -10.90 -4.20 28.83
C ASP A 397 -10.47 -5.49 28.14
N LYS A 398 -10.72 -6.65 28.77
CA LYS A 398 -10.36 -7.96 28.21
C LYS A 398 -11.07 -8.21 26.90
N HIS A 399 -12.23 -7.58 26.68
CA HIS A 399 -13.06 -7.79 25.51
C HIS A 399 -12.86 -6.74 24.40
N LEU A 400 -11.78 -5.96 24.43
CA LEU A 400 -11.50 -4.96 23.39
C LEU A 400 -11.51 -5.52 21.96
N HIS A 401 -11.03 -6.76 21.78
CA HIS A 401 -11.04 -7.40 20.45
C HIS A 401 -12.46 -7.70 19.97
N GLN A 402 -13.31 -8.19 20.86
CA GLN A 402 -14.72 -8.51 20.64
C GLN A 402 -15.51 -7.25 20.35
N LEU A 403 -15.31 -6.19 21.15
CA LEU A 403 -15.91 -4.88 20.91
C LEU A 403 -15.55 -4.36 19.51
N LYS A 404 -14.27 -4.45 19.12
CA LYS A 404 -13.82 -4.06 17.77
C LYS A 404 -14.45 -4.91 16.67
N ALA A 405 -14.74 -6.18 16.92
CA ALA A 405 -15.46 -7.02 15.97
C ALA A 405 -16.91 -6.58 15.80
N CYS A 406 -17.66 -6.35 16.90
CA CYS A 406 -19.01 -5.80 16.86
C CYS A 406 -19.07 -4.46 16.14
N LEU A 407 -18.21 -3.51 16.52
CA LEU A 407 -18.16 -2.19 15.89
C LEU A 407 -17.84 -2.26 14.39
N ARG A 408 -16.97 -3.18 13.95
CA ARG A 408 -16.72 -3.40 12.52
C ARG A 408 -17.94 -3.95 11.79
N SER A 409 -18.67 -4.89 12.40
CA SER A 409 -19.92 -5.42 11.86
C SER A 409 -20.97 -4.33 11.74
N THR A 410 -21.13 -3.48 12.76
CA THR A 410 -21.98 -2.30 12.75
C THR A 410 -21.62 -1.33 11.61
N ILE A 411 -20.34 -0.99 11.45
CA ILE A 411 -19.89 -0.10 10.37
C ILE A 411 -20.22 -0.68 8.99
N LYS A 412 -20.03 -1.99 8.78
CA LYS A 412 -20.36 -2.66 7.52
C LYS A 412 -21.86 -2.69 7.23
N LEU A 413 -22.69 -2.88 8.26
CA LEU A 413 -24.15 -2.80 8.13
C LEU A 413 -24.57 -1.37 7.74
N CYS A 414 -24.02 -0.35 8.39
CA CYS A 414 -24.28 1.05 8.04
C CYS A 414 -23.80 1.41 6.62
N GLN A 415 -22.68 0.83 6.16
CA GLN A 415 -22.20 1.00 4.78
C GLN A 415 -23.15 0.38 3.76
N SER A 416 -23.68 -0.80 4.07
CA SER A 416 -24.59 -1.51 3.15
C SER A 416 -26.00 -0.92 3.16
N GLN A 417 -26.45 -0.38 4.30
CA GLN A 417 -27.77 0.22 4.47
C GLN A 417 -27.68 1.49 5.35
N PRO A 418 -27.59 2.70 4.74
CA PRO A 418 -27.37 3.96 5.47
C PRO A 418 -28.45 4.35 6.47
N SER A 419 -29.67 3.79 6.38
CA SER A 419 -30.75 4.07 7.35
C SER A 419 -30.40 3.63 8.77
N HIS A 420 -29.53 2.63 8.93
CA HIS A 420 -29.11 2.12 10.24
C HIS A 420 -28.12 3.03 10.97
N CYS A 421 -27.53 4.02 10.28
CA CYS A 421 -26.56 4.95 10.88
C CYS A 421 -27.12 5.66 12.11
N VAL A 422 -28.36 6.13 12.06
CA VAL A 422 -28.97 6.91 13.15
C VAL A 422 -29.11 6.07 14.43
N LEU A 423 -29.54 4.81 14.30
CA LEU A 423 -29.72 3.88 15.41
C LEU A 423 -28.39 3.61 16.13
N PHE A 424 -27.36 3.22 15.37
CA PHE A 424 -26.07 2.88 15.97
C PHE A 424 -25.28 4.09 16.46
N VAL A 425 -25.49 5.27 15.88
CA VAL A 425 -24.92 6.52 16.41
C VAL A 425 -25.49 6.78 17.81
N ASP A 426 -26.80 6.66 18.00
CA ASP A 426 -27.43 6.86 19.31
C ASP A 426 -26.94 5.82 20.34
N ALA A 427 -26.93 4.54 19.98
CA ALA A 427 -26.48 3.47 20.87
C ALA A 427 -25.00 3.61 21.27
N ILE A 428 -24.10 3.87 20.30
CA ILE A 428 -22.67 4.05 20.57
C ILE A 428 -22.42 5.35 21.35
N GLY A 429 -23.13 6.43 21.01
CA GLY A 429 -23.03 7.73 21.68
C GLY A 429 -23.47 7.67 23.14
N SER A 430 -24.64 7.09 23.41
CA SER A 430 -25.15 6.84 24.76
C SER A 430 -24.17 6.00 25.58
N THR A 431 -23.61 4.94 24.98
CA THR A 431 -22.58 4.10 25.64
C THR A 431 -21.30 4.89 25.94
N LEU A 432 -20.87 5.74 25.02
CA LEU A 432 -19.69 6.59 25.18
C LEU A 432 -19.85 7.58 26.34
N ILE A 433 -21.03 8.15 26.52
CA ILE A 433 -21.34 9.07 27.64
C ILE A 433 -21.29 8.32 28.97
N ASN A 434 -21.98 7.19 29.02
CA ASN A 434 -22.12 6.38 30.24
C ASN A 434 -20.82 5.67 30.66
N ALA A 435 -19.85 5.48 29.77
CA ALA A 435 -18.54 4.94 30.12
C ALA A 435 -17.82 5.87 31.12
N SER A 436 -17.75 5.48 32.40
CA SER A 436 -17.31 6.35 33.50
C SER A 436 -15.89 6.93 33.30
N ALA A 437 -15.70 8.19 33.73
CA ALA A 437 -14.40 8.85 33.72
C ALA A 437 -13.47 8.40 34.89
N GLU A 438 -14.03 7.72 35.89
CA GLU A 438 -13.33 7.34 37.13
C GLU A 438 -12.57 6.01 37.00
N ASN A 439 -12.95 5.15 36.05
CA ASN A 439 -12.28 3.88 35.80
C ASN A 439 -11.25 4.02 34.67
N SER A 440 -9.99 4.27 35.04
CA SER A 440 -8.80 4.30 34.14
C SER A 440 -8.58 3.04 33.29
N GLN A 441 -9.40 2.00 33.47
CA GLN A 441 -9.36 0.75 32.71
C GLN A 441 -9.99 0.96 31.30
N ASN A 442 -11.16 1.60 31.18
CA ASN A 442 -11.97 1.62 29.94
C ASN A 442 -11.50 2.60 28.83
N GLU A 443 -10.27 3.13 28.91
CA GLU A 443 -9.77 4.15 27.99
C GLU A 443 -9.69 3.65 26.53
N LYS A 444 -9.31 2.38 26.34
CA LYS A 444 -9.15 1.79 25.00
C LYS A 444 -10.48 1.50 24.32
N GLN A 445 -11.50 1.10 25.08
CA GLN A 445 -12.87 0.90 24.57
C GLN A 445 -13.46 2.24 24.16
N THR A 446 -13.31 3.27 25.00
CA THR A 446 -13.75 4.64 24.70
C THR A 446 -13.16 5.15 23.37
N VAL A 447 -11.87 4.89 23.14
CA VAL A 447 -11.22 5.20 21.86
C VAL A 447 -11.85 4.40 20.70
N ALA A 448 -12.09 3.10 20.88
CA ALA A 448 -12.73 2.27 19.85
C ALA A 448 -14.15 2.74 19.50
N LEU A 449 -14.94 3.19 20.48
CA LEU A 449 -16.25 3.80 20.25
C LEU A 449 -16.13 5.08 19.43
N CYS A 450 -15.18 5.96 19.76
CA CYS A 450 -14.93 7.18 18.98
C CYS A 450 -14.46 6.88 17.55
N GLU A 451 -13.62 5.85 17.36
CA GLU A 451 -13.21 5.39 16.03
C GLU A 451 -14.42 4.91 15.21
N ALA A 452 -15.34 4.18 15.83
CA ALA A 452 -16.56 3.70 15.19
C ALA A 452 -17.53 4.83 14.84
N LEU A 453 -17.76 5.77 15.76
CA LEU A 453 -18.55 6.99 15.47
C LEU A 453 -17.94 7.78 14.31
N GLY A 454 -16.61 7.92 14.26
CA GLY A 454 -15.94 8.61 13.16
C GLY A 454 -16.13 7.90 11.82
N ALA A 455 -16.11 6.56 11.82
CA ALA A 455 -16.37 5.76 10.63
C ALA A 455 -17.83 5.87 10.17
N ILE A 456 -18.81 5.73 11.07
CA ILE A 456 -20.24 5.85 10.72
C ILE A 456 -20.58 7.27 10.30
N GLY A 457 -20.07 8.27 11.02
CA GLY A 457 -20.23 9.68 10.69
C GLY A 457 -19.63 10.06 9.34
N SER A 458 -18.78 9.22 8.75
CA SER A 458 -18.23 9.46 7.42
C SER A 458 -19.19 9.08 6.30
N LEU A 459 -20.19 8.24 6.57
CA LEU A 459 -21.10 7.66 5.57
C LEU A 459 -22.25 8.60 5.16
N GLY A 460 -22.69 9.48 6.06
CA GLY A 460 -23.87 10.33 5.84
C GLY A 460 -23.63 11.80 6.19
N GLU A 461 -24.53 12.67 5.75
CA GLU A 461 -24.54 14.09 6.13
C GLU A 461 -25.22 14.26 7.48
N ASN A 462 -24.68 15.12 8.34
CA ASN A 462 -25.24 15.41 9.66
C ASN A 462 -25.51 14.17 10.55
N THR A 463 -24.90 13.02 10.24
CA THR A 463 -25.10 11.76 10.96
C THR A 463 -24.70 11.87 12.44
N LEU A 464 -23.67 12.66 12.75
CA LEU A 464 -23.19 12.88 14.12
C LEU A 464 -23.85 14.08 14.82
N LEU A 465 -24.69 14.86 14.13
CA LEU A 465 -25.29 16.08 14.68
C LEU A 465 -26.11 15.83 15.95
N PRO A 466 -26.91 14.74 16.07
CA PRO A 466 -27.66 14.44 17.29
C PRO A 466 -26.77 14.28 18.54
N LEU A 467 -25.54 13.78 18.38
CA LEU A 467 -24.60 13.56 19.48
C LEU A 467 -23.77 14.80 19.87
N LEU A 468 -23.97 15.95 19.22
CA LEU A 468 -23.16 17.13 19.50
C LEU A 468 -23.16 17.54 20.98
N PRO A 469 -24.31 17.61 21.70
CA PRO A 469 -24.33 17.94 23.13
C PRO A 469 -23.52 16.95 23.97
N ASP A 470 -23.68 15.66 23.67
CA ASP A 470 -22.99 14.57 24.35
C ASP A 470 -21.48 14.65 24.16
N ILE A 471 -21.02 14.90 22.93
CA ILE A 471 -19.60 15.10 22.61
C ILE A 471 -19.02 16.25 23.45
N LEU A 472 -19.74 17.38 23.56
CA LEU A 472 -19.29 18.55 24.33
C LEU A 472 -19.23 18.25 25.83
N ILE A 473 -20.21 17.52 26.38
CA ILE A 473 -20.22 17.06 27.78
C ILE A 473 -19.02 16.14 28.02
N LYS A 474 -18.81 15.14 27.16
CA LYS A 474 -17.71 14.18 27.32
C LYS A 474 -16.34 14.82 27.22
N LEU A 475 -16.17 15.81 26.33
CA LEU A 475 -14.94 16.59 26.20
C LEU A 475 -14.55 17.31 27.50
N LYS A 476 -15.55 17.81 28.24
CA LYS A 476 -15.35 18.48 29.55
C LYS A 476 -15.01 17.48 30.65
N GLN A 477 -15.59 16.28 30.62
CA GLN A 477 -15.44 15.26 31.67
C GLN A 477 -14.18 14.40 31.55
N THR A 478 -13.77 14.03 30.33
CA THR A 478 -12.71 13.04 30.15
C THR A 478 -11.32 13.62 30.48
N SER A 479 -10.48 12.85 31.17
CA SER A 479 -9.07 13.18 31.40
C SER A 479 -8.15 12.58 30.32
N HIS A 480 -8.57 11.49 29.66
CA HIS A 480 -7.75 10.74 28.72
C HIS A 480 -7.48 11.52 27.42
N VAL A 481 -6.20 11.83 27.20
CA VAL A 481 -5.73 12.72 26.10
C VAL A 481 -6.14 12.20 24.73
N HIS A 482 -6.00 10.89 24.46
CA HIS A 482 -6.32 10.36 23.14
C HIS A 482 -7.83 10.42 22.85
N THR A 483 -8.68 10.21 23.86
CA THR A 483 -10.14 10.39 23.73
C THR A 483 -10.48 11.84 23.39
N LYS A 484 -9.86 12.83 24.07
CA LYS A 484 -10.05 14.25 23.73
C LYS A 484 -9.73 14.54 22.26
N VAL A 485 -8.60 14.03 21.77
CA VAL A 485 -8.20 14.18 20.35
C VAL A 485 -9.25 13.58 19.41
N MET A 486 -9.80 12.41 19.75
CA MET A 486 -10.82 11.76 18.94
C MET A 486 -12.15 12.52 18.96
N LEU A 487 -12.60 12.99 20.13
CA LEU A 487 -13.81 13.80 20.26
C LEU A 487 -13.70 15.13 19.52
N CYS A 488 -12.55 15.82 19.56
CA CYS A 488 -12.31 16.99 18.70
C CYS A 488 -12.38 16.63 17.21
N THR A 489 -11.90 15.44 16.82
CA THR A 489 -11.97 14.95 15.44
C THR A 489 -13.43 14.72 15.01
N LEU A 490 -14.27 14.16 15.89
CA LEU A 490 -15.72 14.02 15.64
C LEU A 490 -16.40 15.38 15.52
N LEU A 491 -16.07 16.34 16.38
CA LEU A 491 -16.59 17.71 16.29
C LEU A 491 -16.25 18.36 14.93
N PHE A 492 -14.99 18.24 14.49
CA PHE A 492 -14.57 18.74 13.17
C PHE A 492 -15.34 18.07 12.03
N GLN A 493 -15.61 16.77 12.14
CA GLN A 493 -16.39 16.02 11.16
C GLN A 493 -17.86 16.48 11.13
N THR A 494 -18.49 16.71 12.28
CA THR A 494 -19.88 17.21 12.39
C THR A 494 -20.02 18.58 11.73
N VAL A 495 -19.11 19.51 12.03
CA VAL A 495 -19.11 20.86 11.42
C VAL A 495 -18.81 20.79 9.92
N ALA A 496 -17.96 19.87 9.47
CA ALA A 496 -17.72 19.63 8.05
C ALA A 496 -18.95 19.05 7.33
N GLY A 497 -19.82 18.34 8.05
CA GLY A 497 -21.05 17.72 7.54
C GLY A 497 -22.20 18.68 7.26
N GLY A 498 -22.11 19.96 7.65
CA GLY A 498 -23.14 20.98 7.39
C GLY A 498 -23.49 21.88 8.57
N TYR A 499 -22.99 21.59 9.78
CA TYR A 499 -23.21 22.44 10.96
C TYR A 499 -22.28 23.66 10.96
N GLU A 500 -22.76 24.82 11.43
CA GLU A 500 -21.95 26.03 11.57
C GLU A 500 -21.26 26.09 12.94
N TRP A 501 -20.07 26.69 13.02
CA TRP A 501 -19.37 26.87 14.29
C TRP A 501 -20.19 27.75 15.23
N ASN A 502 -20.45 27.25 16.45
CA ASN A 502 -21.00 28.05 17.54
C ASN A 502 -19.90 28.39 18.57
N SER A 503 -20.17 29.35 19.46
CA SER A 503 -19.22 29.79 20.49
C SER A 503 -18.81 28.68 21.45
N GLU A 504 -19.77 27.82 21.85
CA GLU A 504 -19.51 26.71 22.78
C GLU A 504 -18.52 25.67 22.20
N CYS A 505 -18.66 25.32 20.93
CA CYS A 505 -17.78 24.37 20.24
C CYS A 505 -16.35 24.92 20.13
N LEU A 506 -16.21 26.21 19.80
CA LEU A 506 -14.90 26.87 19.74
C LEU A 506 -14.23 26.92 21.12
N GLU A 507 -15.00 27.25 22.16
CA GLU A 507 -14.51 27.27 23.54
C GLU A 507 -14.07 25.87 24.01
N ALA A 508 -14.85 24.83 23.69
CA ALA A 508 -14.52 23.44 24.03
C ALA A 508 -13.17 23.02 23.40
N VAL A 509 -12.95 23.30 22.12
CA VAL A 509 -11.67 23.01 21.44
C VAL A 509 -10.53 23.78 22.08
N ASN A 510 -10.70 25.08 22.36
CA ASN A 510 -9.68 25.91 22.98
C ASN A 510 -9.30 25.41 24.38
N ASN A 511 -10.28 25.00 25.18
CA ASN A 511 -10.05 24.43 26.51
C ASN A 511 -9.31 23.08 26.44
N VAL A 512 -9.60 22.24 25.46
CA VAL A 512 -8.84 21.00 25.23
C VAL A 512 -7.39 21.32 24.85
N VAL A 513 -7.18 22.20 23.87
CA VAL A 513 -5.85 22.55 23.37
C VAL A 513 -4.96 23.10 24.49
N LYS A 514 -5.49 23.93 25.41
CA LYS A 514 -4.73 24.45 26.56
C LYS A 514 -4.25 23.35 27.52
N ASN A 515 -4.98 22.25 27.64
CA ASN A 515 -4.79 21.23 28.67
C ASN A 515 -4.15 19.93 28.17
N VAL A 516 -3.68 19.88 26.91
CA VAL A 516 -3.03 18.69 26.33
C VAL A 516 -1.60 18.97 25.91
N ASP A 517 -0.82 17.91 25.76
CA ASP A 517 0.58 17.97 25.36
C ASP A 517 0.76 18.37 23.89
N GLY A 518 1.99 18.73 23.52
CA GLY A 518 2.30 19.21 22.17
C GLY A 518 1.94 18.22 21.05
N TRP A 519 2.05 16.92 21.29
CA TRP A 519 1.69 15.91 20.30
C TRP A 519 0.17 15.82 20.10
N ALA A 520 -0.61 15.88 21.18
CA ALA A 520 -2.06 15.95 21.08
C ALA A 520 -2.54 17.22 20.37
N LYS A 521 -1.95 18.38 20.69
CA LYS A 521 -2.21 19.65 19.97
C LYS A 521 -1.96 19.48 18.46
N TYR A 522 -0.83 18.88 18.08
CA TYR A 522 -0.50 18.62 16.67
C TYR A 522 -1.53 17.72 16.00
N ARG A 523 -1.97 16.65 16.67
CA ARG A 523 -2.99 15.73 16.14
C ARG A 523 -4.35 16.41 15.97
N ILE A 524 -4.75 17.28 16.90
CA ILE A 524 -5.99 18.07 16.81
C ILE A 524 -5.89 19.03 15.60
N ALA A 525 -4.80 19.78 15.48
CA ALA A 525 -4.58 20.70 14.35
C ALA A 525 -4.58 19.98 13.00
N ARG A 526 -3.95 18.79 12.94
CA ARG A 526 -3.98 17.91 11.77
C ARG A 526 -5.40 17.47 11.43
N SER A 527 -6.20 17.02 12.40
CA SER A 527 -7.60 16.64 12.18
C SER A 527 -8.44 17.83 11.73
N ALA A 528 -8.22 19.02 12.30
CA ALA A 528 -8.87 20.25 11.87
C ALA A 528 -8.56 20.56 10.39
N ALA A 529 -7.29 20.53 10.00
CA ALA A 529 -6.86 20.75 8.61
C ALA A 529 -7.37 19.68 7.63
N ARG A 530 -7.48 18.42 8.08
CA ARG A 530 -8.07 17.33 7.29
C ARG A 530 -9.53 17.62 6.91
N TYR A 531 -10.32 18.16 7.82
CA TYR A 531 -11.73 18.52 7.59
C TYR A 531 -11.94 19.98 7.14
N GLY A 532 -10.88 20.70 6.77
CA GLY A 532 -10.96 22.06 6.22
C GLY A 532 -11.16 23.18 7.25
N HIS A 533 -10.92 22.93 8.55
CA HIS A 533 -11.01 23.95 9.62
C HIS A 533 -9.68 24.68 9.82
N HIS A 534 -9.29 25.45 8.81
CA HIS A 534 -7.95 26.04 8.72
C HIS A 534 -7.66 27.14 9.76
N THR A 535 -8.67 27.89 10.21
CA THR A 535 -8.50 28.91 11.26
C THR A 535 -8.02 28.29 12.57
N ILE A 536 -8.68 27.22 13.02
CA ILE A 536 -8.30 26.48 14.24
C ILE A 536 -6.92 25.85 14.08
N ALA A 537 -6.66 25.22 12.93
CA ALA A 537 -5.36 24.60 12.67
C ALA A 537 -4.21 25.61 12.71
N THR A 538 -4.41 26.81 12.14
CA THR A 538 -3.41 27.89 12.09
C THR A 538 -3.01 28.33 13.49
N GLU A 539 -3.97 28.61 14.37
CA GLU A 539 -3.67 29.05 15.73
C GLU A 539 -2.90 27.99 16.53
N ILE A 540 -3.25 26.71 16.37
CA ILE A 540 -2.54 25.63 17.05
C ILE A 540 -1.11 25.46 16.51
N PHE A 541 -0.90 25.47 15.18
CA PHE A 541 0.44 25.35 14.60
C PHE A 541 1.33 26.54 14.94
N LYS A 542 0.78 27.76 14.94
CA LYS A 542 1.47 28.98 15.37
C LYS A 542 1.95 28.89 16.81
N GLY A 543 1.13 28.34 17.72
CA GLY A 543 1.55 28.10 19.11
C GLY A 543 2.59 26.99 19.25
N LEU A 544 2.52 25.95 18.40
CA LEU A 544 3.43 24.81 18.48
C LEU A 544 4.82 25.09 17.94
N LYS A 545 4.98 25.89 16.88
CA LYS A 545 6.29 26.08 16.23
C LYS A 545 7.36 26.65 17.17
N GLU A 546 6.95 27.45 18.16
CA GLU A 546 7.85 28.05 19.17
C GLU A 546 8.23 27.08 20.30
N THR A 547 7.56 25.92 20.38
CA THR A 547 7.75 24.95 21.48
C THR A 547 8.61 23.74 21.11
N VAL A 548 9.07 23.65 19.85
CA VAL A 548 9.80 22.46 19.38
C VAL A 548 11.31 22.69 19.41
N ALA A 549 12.04 21.66 19.83
CA ALA A 549 13.50 21.71 20.01
C ALA A 549 14.33 21.45 18.72
N SER A 550 13.69 21.13 17.59
CA SER A 550 14.37 20.83 16.32
C SER A 550 14.00 21.86 15.26
N GLU A 551 15.01 22.40 14.57
CA GLU A 551 14.84 23.34 13.48
C GLU A 551 13.98 22.75 12.34
N GLN A 552 14.20 21.48 11.99
CA GLN A 552 13.43 20.80 10.94
C GLN A 552 11.94 20.74 11.29
N LEU A 553 11.63 20.47 12.57
CA LEU A 553 10.25 20.46 13.04
C LEU A 553 9.67 21.87 13.16
N HIS A 554 10.48 22.87 13.52
CA HIS A 554 10.06 24.28 13.49
C HIS A 554 9.66 24.72 12.08
N PHE A 555 10.47 24.42 11.06
CA PHE A 555 10.14 24.72 9.66
C PHE A 555 8.96 23.89 9.16
N TRP A 556 8.81 22.63 9.58
CA TRP A 556 7.63 21.83 9.25
C TRP A 556 6.34 22.48 9.78
N LEU A 557 6.31 22.87 11.05
CA LEU A 557 5.16 23.52 11.67
C LEU A 557 4.91 24.92 11.10
N SER A 558 5.98 25.66 10.77
CA SER A 558 5.87 26.96 10.09
C SER A 558 5.27 26.81 8.69
N GLY A 559 5.68 25.78 7.94
CA GLY A 559 5.07 25.41 6.67
C GLY A 559 3.58 25.09 6.82
N LEU A 560 3.22 24.28 7.83
CA LEU A 560 1.82 23.95 8.12
C LEU A 560 0.98 25.17 8.50
N GLU A 561 1.49 26.05 9.37
CA GLU A 561 0.84 27.32 9.73
C GLU A 561 0.60 28.16 8.47
N LEU A 562 1.61 28.31 7.60
CA LEU A 562 1.48 29.13 6.39
C LEU A 562 0.49 28.55 5.38
N VAL A 563 0.46 27.22 5.20
CA VAL A 563 -0.54 26.53 4.36
C VAL A 563 -1.95 26.79 4.90
N THR A 564 -2.20 26.56 6.19
CA THR A 564 -3.53 26.76 6.76
C THR A 564 -3.92 28.24 6.82
N LYS A 565 -2.96 29.15 7.03
CA LYS A 565 -3.19 30.60 7.00
C LYS A 565 -3.53 31.09 5.59
N ALA A 566 -2.95 30.48 4.56
CA ALA A 566 -3.30 30.78 3.17
C ALA A 566 -4.76 30.42 2.87
N GLU A 567 -5.21 29.23 3.25
CA GLU A 567 -6.61 28.82 3.07
C GLU A 567 -7.58 29.62 3.96
N CYS A 568 -7.18 29.98 5.20
CA CYS A 568 -7.95 30.90 6.05
C CYS A 568 -8.19 32.26 5.38
N CYS A 569 -7.19 32.79 4.65
CA CYS A 569 -7.31 34.04 3.90
C CYS A 569 -8.41 33.99 2.82
N LEU A 570 -8.68 32.82 2.24
CA LEU A 570 -9.74 32.61 1.25
C LEU A 570 -11.13 32.47 1.91
N MET A 571 -11.18 32.03 3.17
CA MET A 571 -12.44 31.75 3.88
C MET A 571 -13.09 32.98 4.53
N ASN A 572 -12.32 34.02 4.85
CA ASN A 572 -12.83 35.17 5.59
C ASN A 572 -13.92 35.91 4.79
N LYS A 573 -15.13 35.97 5.36
CA LYS A 573 -16.23 36.81 4.88
C LYS A 573 -15.99 38.24 5.38
N THR A 574 -16.05 39.19 4.48
CA THR A 574 -16.06 40.63 4.77
C THR A 574 -17.47 40.97 5.24
N GLU A 575 -17.59 41.57 6.42
CA GLU A 575 -18.88 42.01 6.94
C GLU A 575 -19.42 43.16 6.07
N GLY A 576 -20.64 43.01 5.54
CA GLY A 576 -21.46 44.17 5.13
C GLY A 576 -21.72 44.44 3.64
N GLU A 577 -21.32 43.60 2.68
CA GLU A 577 -21.71 43.82 1.27
C GLU A 577 -22.11 42.51 0.55
N ASP A 578 -23.40 42.40 0.17
CA ASP A 578 -23.94 41.28 -0.61
C ASP A 578 -23.36 41.17 -2.04
N ASN A 579 -22.46 42.06 -2.42
CA ASN A 579 -21.69 42.03 -3.66
C ASN A 579 -20.19 42.11 -3.36
N MET A 580 -19.50 40.97 -3.26
CA MET A 580 -18.03 40.96 -3.19
C MET A 580 -17.43 41.77 -4.35
N ASN A 581 -16.69 42.82 -4.01
CA ASN A 581 -16.01 43.64 -5.00
C ASN A 581 -14.89 42.83 -5.68
N LYS A 582 -14.76 42.94 -7.01
CA LYS A 582 -13.78 42.19 -7.81
C LYS A 582 -12.33 42.41 -7.32
N ALA A 583 -12.04 43.61 -6.84
CA ALA A 583 -10.73 43.97 -6.28
C ALA A 583 -10.41 43.17 -5.00
N GLU A 584 -11.42 42.89 -4.19
CA GLU A 584 -11.25 42.18 -2.92
C GLU A 584 -10.92 40.69 -3.14
N ILE A 585 -11.57 40.06 -4.13
CA ILE A 585 -11.25 38.68 -4.52
C ILE A 585 -9.79 38.56 -4.97
N VAL A 586 -9.32 39.53 -5.76
CA VAL A 586 -7.92 39.58 -6.21
C VAL A 586 -6.96 39.72 -5.03
N GLU A 587 -7.29 40.58 -4.05
CA GLU A 587 -6.47 40.76 -2.85
C GLU A 587 -6.39 39.47 -2.01
N LYS A 588 -7.53 38.80 -1.80
CA LYS A 588 -7.59 37.49 -1.10
C LYS A 588 -6.72 36.44 -1.79
N LEU A 589 -6.85 36.33 -3.12
CA LEU A 589 -6.05 35.38 -3.91
C LEU A 589 -4.55 35.68 -3.81
N ASN A 590 -4.14 36.94 -3.99
CA ASN A 590 -2.74 37.34 -3.89
C ASN A 590 -2.17 37.11 -2.47
N GLY A 591 -2.97 37.39 -1.44
CA GLY A 591 -2.63 37.11 -0.05
C GLY A 591 -2.42 35.61 0.22
N ALA A 592 -3.25 34.74 -0.36
CA ALA A 592 -3.10 33.30 -0.25
C ALA A 592 -1.86 32.79 -1.03
N ILE A 593 -1.64 33.29 -2.25
CA ILE A 593 -0.49 32.95 -3.10
C ILE A 593 0.84 33.27 -2.39
N ALA A 594 0.96 34.47 -1.80
CA ALA A 594 2.16 34.87 -1.08
C ALA A 594 2.46 33.94 0.12
N ARG A 595 1.43 33.54 0.87
CA ARG A 595 1.58 32.62 2.01
C ARG A 595 1.94 31.20 1.56
N TYR A 596 1.36 30.71 0.48
CA TYR A 596 1.73 29.42 -0.11
C TYR A 596 3.18 29.40 -0.63
N ALA A 597 3.64 30.49 -1.25
CA ALA A 597 5.03 30.62 -1.69
C ALA A 597 6.00 30.53 -0.49
N SER A 598 5.70 31.25 0.60
CA SER A 598 6.46 31.17 1.85
C SER A 598 6.39 29.78 2.49
N ALA A 599 5.22 29.13 2.44
CA ALA A 599 5.06 27.77 2.93
C ALA A 599 5.97 26.79 2.17
N CYS A 600 6.04 26.89 0.84
CA CYS A 600 6.91 26.06 0.02
C CYS A 600 8.39 26.23 0.39
N ALA A 601 8.83 27.46 0.68
CA ALA A 601 10.19 27.71 1.16
C ALA A 601 10.45 27.04 2.53
N SER A 602 9.50 27.15 3.45
CA SER A 602 9.57 26.54 4.78
C SER A 602 9.60 25.01 4.72
N LEU A 603 8.73 24.39 3.90
CA LEU A 603 8.70 22.94 3.71
C LEU A 603 9.99 22.40 3.08
N LYS A 604 10.60 23.15 2.15
CA LYS A 604 11.92 22.82 1.60
C LYS A 604 13.02 22.90 2.65
N ALA A 605 13.00 23.93 3.52
CA ALA A 605 13.94 24.06 4.62
C ALA A 605 13.79 22.95 5.67
N ALA A 606 12.58 22.42 5.87
CA ALA A 606 12.32 21.28 6.75
C ALA A 606 12.77 19.93 6.15
N SER A 607 12.97 19.86 4.83
CA SER A 607 13.29 18.62 4.12
C SER A 607 14.77 18.26 4.27
N THR A 608 15.06 16.98 4.48
CA THR A 608 16.44 16.45 4.56
C THR A 608 16.63 15.29 3.58
N PRO A 609 17.87 14.91 3.22
CA PRO A 609 18.11 13.73 2.38
C PRO A 609 17.53 12.44 2.97
N LEU A 610 17.55 12.31 4.30
CA LEU A 610 16.98 11.16 5.03
C LEU A 610 15.45 11.19 5.09
N ARG A 611 14.86 12.40 5.16
CA ARG A 611 13.42 12.61 5.23
C ARG A 611 13.01 13.67 4.22
N SER A 612 12.72 13.22 3.01
CA SER A 612 12.21 14.07 1.95
C SER A 612 10.74 14.45 2.19
N LEU A 613 10.45 15.75 2.21
CA LEU A 613 9.08 16.30 2.26
C LEU A 613 8.58 16.65 0.85
N GLN A 614 8.90 15.80 -0.14
CA GLN A 614 8.56 16.04 -1.54
C GLN A 614 7.06 16.14 -1.78
N PHE A 615 6.26 15.21 -1.25
CA PHE A 615 4.81 15.23 -1.46
C PHE A 615 4.15 16.49 -0.87
N PRO A 616 4.35 16.87 0.42
CA PRO A 616 3.82 18.11 0.95
C PRO A 616 4.24 19.35 0.16
N SER A 617 5.52 19.41 -0.25
CA SER A 617 6.07 20.54 -1.00
C SER A 617 5.41 20.69 -2.38
N GLU A 618 5.32 19.60 -3.15
CA GLU A 618 4.69 19.62 -4.47
C GLU A 618 3.18 19.84 -4.38
N TYR A 619 2.50 19.24 -3.39
CA TYR A 619 1.07 19.48 -3.16
C TYR A 619 0.77 20.97 -2.89
N SER A 620 1.53 21.60 -1.99
CA SER A 620 1.37 23.04 -1.68
C SER A 620 1.75 23.93 -2.86
N LYS A 621 2.77 23.54 -3.65
CA LYS A 621 3.17 24.26 -4.86
C LYS A 621 2.07 24.23 -5.92
N LEU A 622 1.46 23.07 -6.19
CA LEU A 622 0.38 22.96 -7.17
C LEU A 622 -0.87 23.75 -6.76
N ARG A 623 -1.19 23.77 -5.46
CA ARG A 623 -2.26 24.64 -4.95
C ARG A 623 -1.93 26.12 -5.19
N CYS A 624 -0.67 26.54 -5.00
CA CYS A 624 -0.22 27.90 -5.33
C CYS A 624 -0.36 28.22 -6.82
N GLU A 625 0.12 27.34 -7.71
CA GLU A 625 0.01 27.49 -9.17
C GLU A 625 -1.46 27.55 -9.63
N PHE A 626 -2.34 26.76 -9.02
CA PHE A 626 -3.77 26.83 -9.25
C PHE A 626 -4.37 28.19 -8.86
N LEU A 627 -4.05 28.69 -7.66
CA LEU A 627 -4.51 30.00 -7.18
C LEU A 627 -4.02 31.14 -8.10
N GLN A 628 -2.77 31.07 -8.56
CA GLN A 628 -2.23 32.01 -9.55
C GLN A 628 -3.00 31.95 -10.87
N SER A 629 -3.35 30.74 -11.34
CA SER A 629 -4.09 30.54 -12.58
C SER A 629 -5.50 31.13 -12.50
N ILE A 630 -6.22 30.96 -11.38
CA ILE A 630 -7.56 31.55 -11.21
C ILE A 630 -7.52 33.07 -10.97
N ALA A 631 -6.47 33.60 -10.34
CA ALA A 631 -6.26 35.06 -10.24
C ALA A 631 -6.01 35.67 -11.62
N GLN A 632 -5.17 35.04 -12.44
CA GLN A 632 -4.93 35.46 -13.82
C GLN A 632 -6.18 35.36 -14.68
N LEU A 633 -6.99 34.32 -14.49
CA LEU A 633 -8.31 34.18 -15.13
C LEU A 633 -9.22 35.35 -14.76
N LEU A 634 -9.31 35.71 -13.48
CA LEU A 634 -10.13 36.85 -13.05
C LEU A 634 -9.68 38.16 -13.70
N HIS A 635 -8.38 38.42 -13.76
CA HIS A 635 -7.83 39.58 -14.47
C HIS A 635 -8.17 39.56 -15.97
N SER A 636 -8.12 38.39 -16.58
CA SER A 636 -8.49 38.19 -18.00
C SER A 636 -9.98 38.46 -18.22
N CYS A 637 -10.86 38.02 -17.31
CA CYS A 637 -12.28 38.31 -17.36
C CYS A 637 -12.58 39.83 -17.25
N ILE A 638 -11.84 40.54 -16.39
CA ILE A 638 -11.99 42.00 -16.20
C ILE A 638 -11.53 42.78 -17.43
N SER A 639 -10.54 42.28 -18.17
CA SER A 639 -9.98 42.96 -19.36
C SER A 639 -10.95 43.03 -20.54
N LEU A 640 -12.09 42.31 -20.51
CA LEU A 640 -13.13 42.40 -21.54
C LEU A 640 -13.62 43.84 -21.77
N CYS A 641 -13.64 44.69 -20.73
CA CYS A 641 -14.00 46.10 -20.83
C CYS A 641 -13.02 46.93 -21.68
N THR A 642 -11.87 46.37 -22.07
CA THR A 642 -10.84 47.01 -22.91
C THR A 642 -10.88 46.54 -24.38
N ALA A 643 -12.00 45.94 -24.81
CA ALA A 643 -12.18 45.49 -26.19
C ALA A 643 -12.00 46.65 -27.21
N PRO A 644 -11.33 46.40 -28.35
CA PRO A 644 -11.06 47.44 -29.34
C PRO A 644 -12.37 47.91 -30.01
N PRO A 645 -12.45 49.19 -30.42
CA PRO A 645 -13.59 49.69 -31.21
C PRO A 645 -13.83 48.88 -32.49
N PRO A 646 -15.08 48.77 -33.00
CA PRO A 646 -15.44 47.93 -34.14
C PRO A 646 -14.58 48.12 -35.40
N ALA A 647 -14.15 49.35 -35.70
CA ALA A 647 -13.30 49.66 -36.84
C ALA A 647 -11.91 48.99 -36.77
N ILE A 648 -11.33 48.88 -35.58
CA ILE A 648 -10.03 48.23 -35.35
C ILE A 648 -10.21 46.71 -35.28
N ALA A 649 -11.28 46.24 -34.63
CA ALA A 649 -11.59 44.83 -34.47
C ALA A 649 -11.71 44.09 -35.81
N VAL A 650 -12.39 44.68 -36.81
CA VAL A 650 -12.54 44.08 -38.16
C VAL A 650 -11.18 43.90 -38.85
N THR A 651 -10.31 44.89 -38.75
CA THR A 651 -8.96 44.85 -39.34
C THR A 651 -8.10 43.75 -38.72
N VAL A 652 -8.18 43.58 -37.39
CA VAL A 652 -7.44 42.55 -36.65
C VAL A 652 -7.94 41.14 -36.97
N VAL A 653 -9.27 40.94 -37.12
CA VAL A 653 -9.84 39.64 -37.51
C VAL A 653 -9.38 39.23 -38.90
N ILE A 654 -9.41 40.15 -39.87
CA ILE A 654 -8.95 39.88 -41.25
C ILE A 654 -7.46 39.53 -41.27
N ALA A 655 -6.64 40.24 -40.48
CA ALA A 655 -5.20 40.00 -40.41
C ALA A 655 -4.83 38.67 -39.73
N THR A 656 -5.55 38.27 -38.70
CA THR A 656 -5.24 37.07 -37.89
C THR A 656 -5.96 35.81 -38.34
N LYS A 657 -7.00 35.92 -39.18
CA LYS A 657 -7.91 34.83 -39.56
C LYS A 657 -8.58 34.13 -38.36
N ASP A 658 -8.76 34.85 -37.26
CA ASP A 658 -9.37 34.37 -36.02
C ASP A 658 -10.48 35.33 -35.58
N ASP A 659 -11.74 34.93 -35.79
CA ASP A 659 -12.93 35.74 -35.49
C ASP A 659 -13.01 36.20 -34.03
N LEU A 660 -12.39 35.46 -33.11
CA LEU A 660 -12.39 35.82 -31.68
C LEU A 660 -11.42 36.96 -31.36
N GLN A 661 -10.50 37.32 -32.27
CA GLN A 661 -9.64 38.50 -32.05
C GLN A 661 -10.41 39.82 -32.12
N ARG A 662 -11.68 39.81 -32.54
CA ARG A 662 -12.57 40.98 -32.46
C ARG A 662 -12.72 41.53 -31.04
N TYR A 663 -12.51 40.69 -30.02
CA TYR A 663 -12.57 41.05 -28.61
C TYR A 663 -11.22 41.56 -28.07
N GLY A 664 -10.16 41.52 -28.88
CA GLY A 664 -8.83 42.02 -28.54
C GLY A 664 -8.04 41.11 -27.59
N ARG A 665 -7.26 41.73 -26.69
CA ARG A 665 -6.28 41.06 -25.83
C ARG A 665 -6.89 39.98 -24.92
N VAL A 666 -8.15 40.13 -24.53
CA VAL A 666 -8.88 39.18 -23.67
C VAL A 666 -8.89 37.77 -24.26
N THR A 667 -8.99 37.63 -25.59
CA THR A 667 -9.02 36.33 -26.26
C THR A 667 -7.72 35.55 -26.05
N HIS A 668 -6.57 36.21 -26.20
CA HIS A 668 -5.27 35.58 -25.95
C HIS A 668 -5.07 35.24 -24.46
N GLN A 669 -5.49 36.15 -23.58
CA GLN A 669 -5.38 35.95 -22.13
C GLN A 669 -6.23 34.78 -21.64
N LEU A 670 -7.49 34.67 -22.07
CA LEU A 670 -8.37 33.56 -21.70
C LEU A 670 -7.86 32.21 -22.25
N ARG A 671 -7.37 32.16 -23.49
CA ARG A 671 -6.75 30.94 -24.04
C ARG A 671 -5.50 30.54 -23.26
N LYS A 672 -4.67 31.50 -22.86
CA LYS A 672 -3.51 31.24 -22.00
C LYS A 672 -3.94 30.68 -20.64
N SER A 673 -4.93 31.30 -19.98
CA SER A 673 -5.48 30.78 -18.72
C SER A 673 -6.06 29.37 -18.85
N ALA A 674 -6.69 29.03 -19.97
CA ALA A 674 -7.16 27.67 -20.24
C ALA A 674 -5.99 26.68 -20.33
N GLN A 675 -4.90 27.06 -21.01
CA GLN A 675 -3.69 26.23 -21.08
C GLN A 675 -3.00 26.09 -19.71
N ASP A 676 -2.90 27.17 -18.93
CA ASP A 676 -2.30 27.15 -17.59
C ASP A 676 -3.08 26.21 -16.65
N LEU A 677 -4.41 26.21 -16.71
CA LEU A 677 -5.27 25.28 -15.96
C LEU A 677 -5.11 23.83 -16.43
N LYS A 678 -4.98 23.58 -17.74
CA LYS A 678 -4.67 22.24 -18.27
C LYS A 678 -3.31 21.74 -17.77
N ASN A 679 -2.29 22.59 -17.81
CA ASN A 679 -0.96 22.28 -17.29
C ASN A 679 -1.02 21.96 -15.79
N CYS A 680 -1.82 22.71 -15.02
CA CYS A 680 -2.06 22.44 -13.61
C CYS A 680 -2.70 21.06 -13.39
N ALA A 681 -3.74 20.70 -14.17
CA ALA A 681 -4.37 19.38 -14.13
C ALA A 681 -3.41 18.23 -14.48
N GLU A 682 -2.53 18.43 -15.47
CA GLU A 682 -1.46 17.49 -15.82
C GLU A 682 -0.44 17.35 -14.69
N ASN A 683 -0.10 18.44 -14.00
CA ASN A 683 0.84 18.37 -12.88
C ASN A 683 0.21 17.66 -11.67
N TYR A 684 -1.08 17.81 -11.40
CA TYR A 684 -1.79 16.96 -10.44
C TYR A 684 -1.77 15.47 -10.86
N GLN A 685 -1.85 15.15 -12.16
CA GLN A 685 -1.66 13.78 -12.64
C GLN A 685 -0.26 13.25 -12.33
N LYS A 686 0.77 14.07 -12.53
CA LYS A 686 2.15 13.70 -12.22
C LYS A 686 2.33 13.47 -10.72
N LEU A 687 1.75 14.32 -9.88
CA LEU A 687 1.74 14.13 -8.43
C LEU A 687 1.04 12.82 -8.05
N TYR A 688 -0.13 12.54 -8.63
CA TYR A 688 -0.84 11.27 -8.47
C TYR A 688 0.08 10.08 -8.79
N GLN A 689 0.69 10.06 -9.98
CA GLN A 689 1.57 8.96 -10.41
C GLN A 689 2.86 8.82 -9.58
N SER A 690 3.31 9.90 -8.94
CA SER A 690 4.48 9.87 -8.04
C SER A 690 4.14 9.33 -6.65
N ALA A 691 2.86 9.32 -6.26
CA ALA A 691 2.41 9.01 -4.90
C ALA A 691 2.02 7.53 -4.72
N PHE A 692 2.89 6.60 -5.11
CA PHE A 692 2.63 5.15 -5.04
C PHE A 692 2.20 4.67 -3.65
N ASP A 693 2.72 5.28 -2.59
CA ASP A 693 2.45 4.89 -1.20
C ASP A 693 1.27 5.62 -0.55
N ALA A 694 0.56 6.50 -1.27
CA ALA A 694 -0.58 7.25 -0.73
C ALA A 694 -1.80 6.36 -0.45
N ASP A 695 -2.56 6.61 0.60
CA ASP A 695 -3.82 5.90 0.81
C ASP A 695 -4.87 6.25 -0.29
N PRO A 696 -5.88 5.39 -0.52
CA PRO A 696 -6.90 5.62 -1.55
C PRO A 696 -7.63 6.97 -1.43
N GLU A 697 -7.94 7.42 -0.21
CA GLU A 697 -8.60 8.72 0.02
C GLU A 697 -7.71 9.89 -0.40
N SER A 698 -6.40 9.82 -0.11
CA SER A 698 -5.43 10.84 -0.53
C SER A 698 -5.28 10.91 -2.06
N LEU A 699 -5.35 9.77 -2.74
CA LEU A 699 -5.36 9.71 -4.20
C LEU A 699 -6.67 10.25 -4.80
N ALA A 700 -7.81 9.98 -4.16
CA ALA A 700 -9.10 10.54 -4.54
C ALA A 700 -9.13 12.07 -4.40
N ASN A 701 -8.52 12.61 -3.33
CA ASN A 701 -8.35 14.05 -3.14
C ASN A 701 -7.58 14.70 -4.32
N ILE A 702 -6.44 14.11 -4.73
CA ILE A 702 -5.66 14.62 -5.88
C ILE A 702 -6.48 14.57 -7.17
N ARG A 703 -7.24 13.49 -7.40
CA ARG A 703 -8.13 13.37 -8.56
C ARG A 703 -9.23 14.43 -8.56
N ALA A 704 -9.81 14.73 -7.41
CA ALA A 704 -10.82 15.79 -7.30
C ALA A 704 -10.24 17.18 -7.60
N LEU A 705 -9.04 17.50 -7.09
CA LEU A 705 -8.35 18.76 -7.39
C LEU A 705 -7.98 18.88 -8.88
N GLN A 706 -7.55 17.78 -9.49
CA GLN A 706 -7.34 17.71 -10.93
C GLN A 706 -8.63 17.98 -11.71
N GLU A 707 -9.75 17.41 -11.28
CA GLU A 707 -11.03 17.58 -11.95
C GLU A 707 -11.53 19.03 -11.86
N ILE A 708 -11.34 19.70 -10.72
CA ILE A 708 -11.62 21.14 -10.57
C ILE A 708 -10.86 21.96 -11.64
N CYS A 709 -9.57 21.66 -11.86
CA CYS A 709 -8.77 22.32 -12.89
C CYS A 709 -9.33 22.08 -14.30
N ARG A 710 -9.73 20.84 -14.61
CA ARG A 710 -10.32 20.47 -15.90
C ARG A 710 -11.68 21.14 -16.14
N LEU A 711 -12.54 21.19 -15.14
CA LEU A 711 -13.86 21.82 -15.24
C LEU A 711 -13.76 23.31 -15.57
N LEU A 712 -12.82 24.01 -14.92
CA LEU A 712 -12.52 25.41 -15.27
C LEU A 712 -11.95 25.52 -16.68
N ALA A 713 -10.93 24.73 -17.04
CA ALA A 713 -10.36 24.77 -18.38
C ALA A 713 -11.43 24.55 -19.47
N ASN A 714 -12.30 23.55 -19.28
CA ASN A 714 -13.42 23.27 -20.18
C ASN A 714 -14.41 24.44 -20.25
N SER A 715 -14.71 25.08 -19.10
CA SER A 715 -15.57 26.27 -19.07
C SER A 715 -14.97 27.42 -19.87
N LEU A 716 -13.64 27.65 -19.78
CA LEU A 716 -12.94 28.66 -20.58
C LEU A 716 -12.95 28.34 -22.07
N GLU A 717 -12.74 27.08 -22.44
CA GLU A 717 -12.76 26.65 -23.84
C GLU A 717 -14.13 26.83 -24.49
N ARG A 718 -15.22 26.59 -23.75
CA ARG A 718 -16.59 26.90 -24.20
C ARG A 718 -16.78 28.39 -24.50
N VAL A 719 -16.13 29.28 -23.74
CA VAL A 719 -16.17 30.73 -23.99
C VAL A 719 -15.28 31.12 -25.18
N CYS A 720 -14.15 30.45 -25.38
CA CYS A 720 -13.14 30.78 -26.40
C CYS A 720 -13.28 30.00 -27.71
N GLY A 721 -14.45 29.42 -28.00
CA GLY A 721 -14.70 28.69 -29.25
C GLY A 721 -13.83 27.44 -29.46
N GLY A 722 -13.45 26.77 -28.37
CA GLY A 722 -12.75 25.48 -28.42
C GLY A 722 -13.56 24.40 -29.17
N PRO A 723 -12.93 23.28 -29.57
CA PRO A 723 -13.59 22.22 -30.32
C PRO A 723 -14.87 21.79 -29.61
N SER A 724 -15.97 21.68 -30.35
CA SER A 724 -17.25 21.23 -29.81
C SER A 724 -17.05 19.88 -29.13
N ILE A 725 -17.23 19.85 -27.81
CA ILE A 725 -17.19 18.63 -27.02
C ILE A 725 -18.15 17.62 -27.65
N SER A 726 -17.69 16.40 -27.91
CA SER A 726 -18.48 15.34 -28.54
C SER A 726 -19.81 15.14 -27.78
N VAL A 727 -20.91 14.95 -28.50
CA VAL A 727 -22.26 14.70 -27.96
C VAL A 727 -22.30 13.55 -26.93
N TYR A 728 -21.37 12.60 -27.00
CA TYR A 728 -21.21 11.52 -26.01
C TYR A 728 -20.86 12.01 -24.58
N GLN A 729 -20.21 13.16 -24.42
CA GLN A 729 -19.93 13.73 -23.08
C GLN A 729 -21.12 14.51 -22.51
N GLN A 730 -22.09 14.92 -23.32
CA GLN A 730 -23.33 15.58 -22.86
C GLN A 730 -24.31 14.58 -22.21
N GLN A 731 -24.27 13.29 -22.58
CA GLN A 731 -25.07 12.26 -21.90
C GLN A 731 -24.58 11.95 -20.48
N ASN A 732 -23.34 12.30 -20.14
CA ASN A 732 -22.80 12.22 -18.78
C ASN A 732 -23.15 13.44 -17.90
N ASP A 733 -23.89 14.43 -18.41
CA ASP A 733 -24.31 15.61 -17.63
C ASP A 733 -25.24 15.25 -16.45
N SER A 734 -25.80 14.03 -16.41
CA SER A 734 -26.61 13.49 -15.32
C SER A 734 -25.82 12.79 -14.20
N VAL A 735 -24.52 12.54 -14.38
CA VAL A 735 -23.72 11.77 -13.42
C VAL A 735 -23.10 12.72 -12.38
N ASN A 736 -23.53 12.56 -11.13
CA ASN A 736 -22.94 13.24 -9.98
C ASN A 736 -21.46 12.85 -9.82
N PHE A 737 -20.61 13.79 -9.45
CA PHE A 737 -19.22 13.50 -9.14
C PHE A 737 -19.16 12.60 -7.89
N HIS A 738 -18.42 11.49 -7.99
CA HIS A 738 -18.19 10.60 -6.86
C HIS A 738 -16.70 10.27 -6.76
N PHE A 739 -16.07 10.74 -5.67
CA PHE A 739 -14.66 10.49 -5.36
C PHE A 739 -14.48 9.54 -4.16
N GLY A 740 -15.59 9.12 -3.55
CA GLY A 740 -15.63 8.31 -2.32
C GLY A 740 -16.67 8.85 -1.33
N ASP A 741 -16.97 8.05 -0.31
CA ASP A 741 -18.08 8.32 0.63
C ASP A 741 -17.73 9.28 1.77
N SER A 742 -16.44 9.53 2.02
CA SER A 742 -16.00 10.35 3.16
C SER A 742 -16.51 11.80 3.05
N VAL A 743 -16.64 12.46 4.20
CA VAL A 743 -17.14 13.85 4.30
C VAL A 743 -16.30 14.79 3.43
N GLU A 744 -14.98 14.63 3.47
CA GLU A 744 -14.02 15.42 2.71
C GLU A 744 -14.22 15.24 1.19
N MET A 745 -14.44 14.01 0.73
CA MET A 745 -14.64 13.73 -0.70
C MET A 745 -16.00 14.22 -1.18
N ARG A 746 -17.04 14.13 -0.35
CA ARG A 746 -18.36 14.71 -0.64
C ARG A 746 -18.30 16.23 -0.76
N GLN A 747 -17.53 16.92 0.08
CA GLN A 747 -17.32 18.36 -0.05
C GLN A 747 -16.69 18.74 -1.40
N LEU A 748 -15.65 18.02 -1.83
CA LEU A 748 -15.00 18.25 -3.12
C LEU A 748 -15.93 17.90 -4.29
N ALA A 749 -16.73 16.84 -4.17
CA ALA A 749 -17.74 16.47 -5.16
C ALA A 749 -18.81 17.56 -5.32
N ARG A 750 -19.35 18.09 -4.22
CA ARG A 750 -20.30 19.22 -4.25
C ARG A 750 -19.69 20.45 -4.91
N CYS A 751 -18.43 20.77 -4.62
CA CYS A 751 -17.72 21.85 -5.27
C CYS A 751 -17.67 21.66 -6.80
N CYS A 752 -17.36 20.45 -7.28
CA CYS A 752 -17.37 20.12 -8.70
C CYS A 752 -18.77 20.25 -9.32
N THR A 753 -19.81 19.80 -8.62
CA THR A 753 -21.21 19.94 -9.06
C THR A 753 -21.61 21.41 -9.19
N GLU A 754 -21.29 22.25 -8.20
CA GLU A 754 -21.57 23.68 -8.26
C GLU A 754 -20.78 24.40 -9.35
N LEU A 755 -19.50 24.04 -9.55
CA LEU A 755 -18.71 24.56 -10.67
C LEU A 755 -19.34 24.21 -12.02
N ARG A 756 -19.82 22.97 -12.18
CA ARG A 756 -20.52 22.54 -13.40
C ARG A 756 -21.82 23.32 -13.59
N ARG A 757 -22.59 23.54 -12.52
CA ARG A 757 -23.84 24.31 -12.53
C ARG A 757 -23.62 25.77 -12.94
N LEU A 758 -22.51 26.38 -12.50
CA LEU A 758 -22.11 27.75 -12.85
C LEU A 758 -21.41 27.86 -14.22
N ALA A 759 -21.16 26.74 -14.91
CA ALA A 759 -20.49 26.76 -16.20
C ALA A 759 -21.37 27.42 -17.29
N PRO A 760 -20.76 28.07 -18.29
CA PRO A 760 -21.52 28.70 -19.37
C PRO A 760 -22.33 27.67 -20.18
N SER A 761 -23.61 27.95 -20.40
CA SER A 761 -24.57 27.09 -21.09
C SER A 761 -24.28 26.93 -22.60
N CYS A 762 -24.51 25.73 -23.14
CA CYS A 762 -24.41 25.42 -24.58
C CYS A 762 -25.77 25.46 -25.30
N ILE A 763 -26.75 26.24 -24.84
CA ILE A 763 -28.11 26.19 -25.41
C ILE A 763 -28.10 26.76 -26.83
N GLY A 764 -28.57 25.93 -27.76
CA GLY A 764 -28.53 26.14 -29.20
C GLY A 764 -29.39 27.32 -29.68
N GLY A 765 -28.91 27.98 -30.72
CA GLY A 765 -29.63 29.03 -31.46
C GLY A 765 -28.75 30.18 -31.94
N GLU A 766 -27.68 30.53 -31.21
CA GLU A 766 -26.89 31.73 -31.53
C GLU A 766 -25.57 31.39 -32.24
N SER A 767 -25.66 31.25 -33.56
CA SER A 767 -24.59 31.30 -34.57
C SER A 767 -23.39 30.36 -34.39
N LYS A 768 -22.89 29.82 -35.50
CA LYS A 768 -21.72 28.92 -35.56
C LYS A 768 -20.38 29.53 -35.06
N ASN A 769 -20.38 30.74 -34.49
CA ASN A 769 -19.20 31.40 -33.94
C ASN A 769 -19.43 31.76 -32.45
N GLY A 770 -18.82 30.99 -31.55
CA GLY A 770 -18.92 31.19 -30.09
C GLY A 770 -18.37 32.55 -29.65
N ALA A 771 -19.25 33.55 -29.55
CA ALA A 771 -18.91 34.89 -29.11
C ALA A 771 -18.51 34.94 -27.62
N ILE A 772 -17.37 35.58 -27.31
CA ILE A 772 -17.05 36.03 -25.93
C ILE A 772 -18.07 37.12 -25.57
N SER A 773 -18.79 36.94 -24.47
CA SER A 773 -19.82 37.87 -24.01
C SER A 773 -19.71 38.17 -22.51
N HIS A 774 -20.22 39.31 -22.08
CA HIS A 774 -20.27 39.66 -20.65
C HIS A 774 -21.01 38.61 -19.82
N LEU A 775 -22.08 38.01 -20.36
CA LEU A 775 -22.82 36.94 -19.68
C LEU A 775 -21.93 35.69 -19.48
N ARG A 776 -21.26 35.22 -20.53
CA ARG A 776 -20.38 34.03 -20.43
C ARG A 776 -19.17 34.27 -19.55
N VAL A 777 -18.58 35.46 -19.61
CA VAL A 777 -17.48 35.85 -18.72
C VAL A 777 -17.95 35.98 -17.27
N SER A 778 -19.19 36.45 -17.04
CA SER A 778 -19.75 36.51 -15.69
C SER A 778 -19.89 35.11 -15.05
N CYS A 779 -20.25 34.07 -15.82
CA CYS A 779 -20.23 32.68 -15.37
C CYS A 779 -18.83 32.25 -14.88
N LEU A 780 -17.78 32.55 -15.64
CA LEU A 780 -16.39 32.26 -15.25
C LEU A 780 -16.00 33.01 -13.98
N MET A 781 -16.42 34.27 -13.85
CA MET A 781 -16.19 35.06 -12.63
C MET A 781 -16.92 34.45 -11.43
N SER A 782 -18.17 34.01 -11.58
CA SER A 782 -18.89 33.30 -10.52
C SER A 782 -18.21 32.00 -10.09
N GLN A 783 -17.64 31.24 -11.03
CA GLN A 783 -16.83 30.05 -10.71
C GLN A 783 -15.57 30.42 -9.92
N VAL A 784 -14.86 31.49 -10.29
CA VAL A 784 -13.70 31.98 -9.51
C VAL A 784 -14.12 32.45 -8.12
N THR A 785 -15.24 33.18 -8.00
CA THR A 785 -15.76 33.65 -6.71
C THR A 785 -16.15 32.49 -5.80
N LEU A 786 -16.72 31.41 -6.34
CA LEU A 786 -17.02 30.19 -5.57
C LEU A 786 -15.74 29.57 -4.97
N LEU A 787 -14.66 29.52 -5.75
CA LEU A 787 -13.38 28.92 -5.37
C LEU A 787 -12.53 29.80 -4.46
N ALA A 788 -12.67 31.12 -4.60
CA ALA A 788 -12.02 32.12 -3.77
C ALA A 788 -12.88 32.53 -2.56
N GLY A 789 -14.07 31.96 -2.42
CA GLY A 789 -14.99 32.20 -1.31
C GLY A 789 -14.98 31.07 -0.28
N GLY A 790 -15.50 31.36 0.92
CA GLY A 790 -15.50 30.42 2.05
C GLY A 790 -16.38 29.16 1.90
N THR A 791 -17.00 28.97 0.74
CA THR A 791 -17.81 27.78 0.41
C THR A 791 -16.93 26.57 0.10
N MET A 792 -15.78 26.77 -0.57
CA MET A 792 -14.80 25.70 -0.76
C MET A 792 -13.83 25.66 0.43
N ARG A 793 -13.89 24.59 1.21
CA ARG A 793 -12.88 24.28 2.23
C ARG A 793 -11.97 23.20 1.66
N LEU A 794 -10.65 23.41 1.66
CA LEU A 794 -9.71 22.42 1.11
C LEU A 794 -9.35 21.37 2.17
N PRO A 795 -9.88 20.14 2.10
CA PRO A 795 -9.42 19.08 2.99
C PRO A 795 -7.97 18.70 2.64
N ILE A 796 -7.07 18.73 3.63
CA ILE A 796 -5.67 18.28 3.44
C ILE A 796 -5.60 16.75 3.63
N PRO A 797 -5.11 15.99 2.64
CA PRO A 797 -5.14 14.53 2.67
C PRO A 797 -4.21 13.94 3.74
N ARG A 798 -4.51 12.72 4.20
CA ARG A 798 -3.73 12.01 5.23
C ARG A 798 -2.26 11.84 4.84
N TYR A 799 -1.99 11.50 3.58
CA TYR A 799 -0.63 11.27 3.07
C TYR A 799 0.26 12.53 3.17
N PHE A 800 -0.34 13.73 3.28
CA PHE A 800 0.39 14.97 3.55
C PHE A 800 1.12 14.93 4.91
N PHE A 801 0.54 14.28 5.91
CA PHE A 801 1.04 14.29 7.29
C PHE A 801 1.73 13.00 7.71
N GLN A 802 1.28 11.86 7.17
CA GLN A 802 1.77 10.54 7.58
C GLN A 802 1.81 9.55 6.42
N THR A 803 2.87 8.77 6.38
CA THR A 803 3.11 7.73 5.37
C THR A 803 2.96 6.36 6.04
N LEU A 804 2.00 5.55 5.59
CA LEU A 804 1.68 4.24 6.20
C LEU A 804 2.30 3.05 5.44
N GLN A 805 2.52 3.23 4.15
CA GLN A 805 3.26 2.31 3.28
C GLN A 805 4.54 3.02 2.84
N THR A 806 5.65 2.30 2.67
CA THR A 806 6.88 2.89 2.13
C THR A 806 7.50 1.90 1.16
N THR A 807 7.71 2.34 -0.06
CA THR A 807 8.29 1.56 -1.15
C THR A 807 9.36 2.40 -1.82
N SER A 808 10.57 1.89 -1.90
CA SER A 808 11.67 2.57 -2.57
C SER A 808 12.45 1.61 -3.45
N ILE A 809 12.96 2.12 -4.56
CA ILE A 809 13.85 1.38 -5.45
C ILE A 809 15.24 1.96 -5.27
N LYS A 810 16.24 1.11 -5.04
CA LYS A 810 17.65 1.47 -5.16
C LYS A 810 18.15 0.95 -6.52
N LEU A 811 18.51 1.86 -7.42
CA LEU A 811 19.08 1.51 -8.73
C LEU A 811 20.60 1.57 -8.69
N SER A 812 21.23 0.67 -9.44
CA SER A 812 22.63 0.66 -9.79
C SER A 812 22.75 0.54 -11.30
N VAL A 813 23.49 1.45 -11.93
CA VAL A 813 23.74 1.44 -13.38
C VAL A 813 25.22 1.14 -13.59
N SER A 814 25.51 0.20 -14.49
CA SER A 814 26.86 -0.17 -14.89
C SER A 814 27.01 -0.09 -16.41
N PRO A 815 28.18 0.31 -16.94
CA PRO A 815 29.45 0.54 -16.25
C PRO A 815 29.46 1.79 -15.37
N GLN A 816 30.24 1.73 -14.27
CA GLN A 816 30.54 2.91 -13.43
C GLN A 816 31.84 3.57 -13.92
N PRO A 817 31.97 4.91 -13.83
CA PRO A 817 33.20 5.58 -14.20
C PRO A 817 34.33 5.19 -13.25
N ARG A 818 35.57 5.10 -13.77
CA ARG A 818 36.75 4.70 -12.99
C ARG A 818 37.05 5.69 -11.86
N VAL A 819 36.74 6.97 -12.09
CA VAL A 819 36.83 8.06 -11.13
C VAL A 819 35.46 8.72 -11.03
N LEU A 820 34.99 8.97 -9.80
CA LEU A 820 33.72 9.65 -9.55
C LEU A 820 33.71 11.02 -10.24
N GLY A 821 32.74 11.24 -11.13
CA GLY A 821 32.57 12.49 -11.88
C GLY A 821 33.12 12.49 -13.31
N GLU A 822 33.92 11.50 -13.71
CA GLU A 822 34.40 11.40 -15.09
C GLU A 822 33.40 10.68 -16.01
N PRO A 823 33.32 11.05 -17.31
CA PRO A 823 32.45 10.36 -18.25
C PRO A 823 32.99 8.98 -18.63
N VAL A 824 32.10 8.01 -18.83
CA VAL A 824 32.46 6.71 -19.41
C VAL A 824 32.86 6.92 -20.87
N SER A 825 34.05 6.46 -21.24
CA SER A 825 34.56 6.58 -22.61
C SER A 825 34.07 5.43 -23.49
N VAL A 826 33.48 5.76 -24.64
CA VAL A 826 33.00 4.80 -25.64
C VAL A 826 33.69 5.07 -26.98
N PRO A 827 34.30 4.06 -27.63
CA PRO A 827 34.84 4.21 -28.97
C PRO A 827 33.77 4.58 -30.00
N GLN A 828 34.12 5.41 -30.99
CA GLN A 828 33.22 5.73 -32.10
C GLN A 828 32.76 4.46 -32.85
N GLY A 829 31.48 4.40 -33.23
CA GLY A 829 30.92 3.26 -33.95
C GLY A 829 30.66 2.01 -33.09
N SER A 830 31.01 2.03 -31.80
CA SER A 830 30.68 0.96 -30.86
C SER A 830 29.36 1.23 -30.13
N GLN A 831 28.71 0.16 -29.69
CA GLN A 831 27.52 0.24 -28.84
C GLN A 831 27.90 0.25 -27.36
N LEU A 832 27.19 1.03 -26.56
CA LEU A 832 27.32 1.01 -25.11
C LEU A 832 26.31 0.01 -24.52
N ALA A 833 26.83 -1.04 -23.88
CA ALA A 833 26.04 -1.93 -23.05
C ALA A 833 25.84 -1.32 -21.65
N LEU A 834 24.58 -1.15 -21.27
CA LEU A 834 24.18 -0.70 -19.94
C LEU A 834 23.48 -1.84 -19.23
N LYS A 835 23.98 -2.21 -18.06
CA LYS A 835 23.27 -3.12 -17.16
C LYS A 835 22.71 -2.32 -16.00
N VAL A 836 21.39 -2.38 -15.85
CA VAL A 836 20.63 -1.72 -14.78
C VAL A 836 20.13 -2.78 -13.82
N GLU A 837 20.59 -2.70 -12.59
CA GLU A 837 20.19 -3.57 -11.48
C GLU A 837 19.44 -2.75 -10.44
N GLY A 838 18.44 -3.35 -9.82
CA GLY A 838 17.68 -2.66 -8.79
C GLY A 838 17.18 -3.57 -7.69
N VAL A 839 16.99 -2.95 -6.53
CA VAL A 839 16.47 -3.60 -5.33
C VAL A 839 15.25 -2.83 -4.84
N LEU A 840 14.15 -3.55 -4.64
CA LEU A 840 12.96 -3.07 -3.95
C LEU A 840 13.18 -3.12 -2.44
N ARG A 841 12.90 -2.00 -1.77
CA ARG A 841 12.90 -1.89 -0.32
C ARG A 841 11.51 -1.52 0.15
N HIS A 842 10.98 -2.32 1.04
CA HIS A 842 9.69 -2.11 1.66
C HIS A 842 9.87 -1.64 3.11
N GLY A 843 8.97 -0.79 3.58
CA GLY A 843 8.85 -0.48 5.01
C GLY A 843 8.35 -1.68 5.82
N ARG A 844 8.00 -1.44 7.08
CA ARG A 844 7.53 -2.49 8.02
C ARG A 844 6.35 -3.33 7.51
N ARG A 845 5.51 -2.76 6.64
CA ARG A 845 4.37 -3.44 6.01
C ARG A 845 4.46 -3.26 4.51
N ALA A 846 5.01 -4.25 3.82
CA ALA A 846 4.93 -4.33 2.37
C ALA A 846 3.46 -4.52 1.96
N SER A 847 3.08 -3.95 0.82
CA SER A 847 1.78 -4.24 0.18
C SER A 847 0.54 -3.91 1.02
N LEU A 848 0.57 -2.84 1.83
CA LEU A 848 -0.56 -2.44 2.66
C LEU A 848 -1.75 -1.94 1.83
N PHE A 849 -1.49 -1.09 0.84
CA PHE A 849 -2.49 -0.55 -0.07
C PHE A 849 -2.30 -1.09 -1.48
N ARG A 850 -1.04 -1.15 -1.94
CA ARG A 850 -0.68 -1.59 -3.29
C ARG A 850 0.61 -2.38 -3.26
N SER A 851 0.74 -3.32 -4.19
CA SER A 851 1.90 -4.20 -4.32
C SER A 851 2.56 -4.03 -5.69
N VAL A 852 3.88 -4.18 -5.74
CA VAL A 852 4.67 -4.09 -6.96
C VAL A 852 4.50 -5.38 -7.76
N ALA A 853 4.04 -5.27 -9.00
CA ALA A 853 3.96 -6.39 -9.95
C ALA A 853 5.21 -6.44 -10.85
N ALA A 854 5.63 -5.29 -11.36
CA ALA A 854 6.85 -5.17 -12.17
C ALA A 854 7.50 -3.79 -11.99
N VAL A 855 8.74 -3.66 -12.46
CA VAL A 855 9.46 -2.39 -12.53
C VAL A 855 9.74 -2.08 -14.00
N CYS A 856 9.35 -0.89 -14.42
CA CYS A 856 9.59 -0.40 -15.76
C CYS A 856 10.80 0.54 -15.76
N ILE A 857 11.84 0.17 -16.49
CA ILE A 857 13.07 0.95 -16.64
C ILE A 857 13.05 1.65 -17.99
N SER A 858 13.17 2.97 -17.95
CA SER A 858 13.25 3.83 -19.14
C SER A 858 14.62 4.49 -19.20
N ILE A 859 15.33 4.30 -20.31
CA ILE A 859 16.61 4.93 -20.63
C ILE A 859 16.34 6.04 -21.64
N SER A 860 16.73 7.28 -21.31
CA SER A 860 16.74 8.40 -22.25
C SER A 860 18.16 8.92 -22.45
N THR A 861 18.45 9.37 -23.67
CA THR A 861 19.77 9.92 -24.03
C THR A 861 19.61 11.37 -24.44
N THR A 862 20.26 12.29 -23.71
CA THR A 862 20.37 13.68 -24.12
C THR A 862 21.68 13.91 -24.88
N PRO A 863 21.63 14.49 -26.10
CA PRO A 863 22.82 14.81 -26.88
C PRO A 863 23.63 15.94 -26.20
N PRO A 864 24.90 16.12 -26.57
CA PRO A 864 25.70 17.25 -26.13
C PRO A 864 25.01 18.54 -26.55
N SER A 865 24.73 19.42 -25.59
CA SER A 865 24.14 20.73 -25.87
C SER A 865 25.05 21.53 -26.80
N LYS A 866 24.54 21.91 -27.97
CA LYS A 866 25.11 23.03 -28.71
C LYS A 866 24.78 24.30 -27.93
N ILE A 867 25.82 25.05 -27.56
CA ILE A 867 25.67 26.43 -27.08
C ILE A 867 24.99 27.20 -28.23
N ASN A 868 23.75 27.63 -28.02
CA ASN A 868 22.85 28.36 -28.95
C ASN A 868 22.00 27.52 -29.94
N SER A 869 20.87 26.98 -29.48
CA SER A 869 19.60 26.98 -30.23
C SER A 869 18.43 26.48 -29.37
N ASP A 870 17.44 27.34 -29.11
CA ASP A 870 16.12 26.99 -28.54
C ASP A 870 15.25 26.22 -29.55
N GLN A 871 15.71 25.06 -30.01
CA GLN A 871 14.87 24.12 -30.75
C GLN A 871 14.59 22.90 -29.86
N LYS A 872 13.30 22.60 -29.68
CA LYS A 872 12.82 21.38 -29.02
C LYS A 872 13.32 20.17 -29.82
N ASP A 873 14.44 19.59 -29.39
CA ASP A 873 14.99 18.38 -30.00
C ASP A 873 14.00 17.21 -29.83
N SER A 874 13.38 16.78 -30.94
CA SER A 874 12.39 15.70 -31.01
C SER A 874 13.01 14.30 -31.13
N ASN A 875 14.34 14.17 -31.08
CA ASN A 875 15.04 12.91 -31.29
C ASN A 875 15.62 12.35 -29.97
N MET A 876 14.73 12.04 -29.03
CA MET A 876 15.08 11.26 -27.84
C MET A 876 15.00 9.76 -28.20
N ASN A 877 16.14 9.07 -28.24
CA ASN A 877 16.14 7.61 -28.23
C ASN A 877 15.73 7.17 -26.81
N GLU A 878 14.44 6.88 -26.62
CA GLU A 878 13.92 6.27 -25.39
C GLU A 878 13.82 4.75 -25.57
N LEU A 879 14.57 4.01 -24.75
CA LEU A 879 14.40 2.55 -24.62
C LEU A 879 13.67 2.27 -23.32
N GLN A 880 12.71 1.34 -23.36
CA GLN A 880 11.93 0.97 -22.20
C GLN A 880 11.85 -0.55 -22.08
N GLN A 881 12.05 -1.07 -20.87
CA GLN A 881 11.90 -2.48 -20.56
C GLN A 881 11.16 -2.65 -19.24
N THR A 882 10.18 -3.55 -19.22
CA THR A 882 9.46 -3.94 -18.01
C THR A 882 10.02 -5.26 -17.50
N VAL A 883 10.41 -5.30 -16.23
CA VAL A 883 11.02 -6.46 -15.58
C VAL A 883 10.21 -6.84 -14.36
N THR A 884 9.82 -8.10 -14.26
CA THR A 884 9.22 -8.65 -13.04
C THR A 884 10.33 -8.92 -12.03
N PRO A 885 10.31 -8.28 -10.85
CA PRO A 885 11.31 -8.53 -9.83
C PRO A 885 11.21 -9.97 -9.33
N HIS A 886 12.36 -10.63 -9.22
CA HIS A 886 12.45 -11.90 -8.52
C HIS A 886 12.67 -11.59 -7.04
N ARG A 887 11.63 -11.84 -6.23
CA ARG A 887 11.52 -11.35 -4.84
C ARG A 887 11.66 -9.82 -4.80
N ASP A 888 12.78 -9.33 -4.28
CA ASP A 888 13.07 -7.90 -4.15
C ASP A 888 14.14 -7.41 -5.14
N PHE A 889 14.61 -8.23 -6.08
CA PHE A 889 15.69 -7.87 -7.02
C PHE A 889 15.25 -7.96 -8.48
N PHE A 890 15.77 -7.06 -9.31
CA PHE A 890 15.61 -7.12 -10.76
C PHE A 890 16.88 -6.66 -11.48
N ALA A 891 17.07 -7.12 -12.71
CA ALA A 891 18.14 -6.69 -13.59
C ALA A 891 17.64 -6.64 -15.04
N CYS A 892 18.16 -5.71 -15.82
CA CYS A 892 17.93 -5.58 -17.25
C CYS A 892 19.15 -5.00 -17.96
N GLU A 893 19.21 -5.20 -19.27
CA GLU A 893 20.32 -4.80 -20.11
C GLU A 893 19.80 -4.00 -21.32
N PHE A 894 20.48 -2.90 -21.61
CA PHE A 894 20.19 -2.02 -22.74
C PHE A 894 21.44 -1.88 -23.61
N LEU A 895 21.25 -1.83 -24.92
CA LEU A 895 22.31 -1.52 -25.88
C LEU A 895 22.00 -0.18 -26.53
N LEU A 896 22.88 0.80 -26.34
CA LEU A 896 22.75 2.14 -26.90
C LEU A 896 23.74 2.35 -28.04
N SER A 897 23.22 2.79 -29.18
CA SER A 897 24.05 3.25 -30.30
C SER A 897 24.22 4.77 -30.18
N LEU A 898 25.41 5.22 -29.78
CA LEU A 898 25.75 6.64 -29.61
C LEU A 898 26.59 7.10 -30.81
N GLY A 899 26.25 8.24 -31.41
CA GLY A 899 27.07 8.86 -32.47
C GLY A 899 26.78 8.42 -33.92
N VAL A 900 25.58 7.91 -34.24
CA VAL A 900 25.17 7.63 -35.63
C VAL A 900 24.13 8.67 -36.09
N PRO A 901 24.41 9.51 -37.11
CA PRO A 901 23.37 10.28 -37.79
C PRO A 901 22.42 9.31 -38.49
N GLY A 902 21.11 9.50 -38.35
CA GLY A 902 20.08 8.52 -38.71
C GLY A 902 20.26 7.83 -40.06
N CYS A 903 20.28 6.49 -40.05
CA CYS A 903 19.79 5.70 -41.16
C CYS A 903 18.26 5.63 -41.06
N THR A 904 17.58 6.72 -41.38
CA THR A 904 16.22 6.62 -41.90
C THR A 904 16.31 6.81 -43.41
N ILE A 905 15.79 5.81 -44.12
CA ILE A 905 15.73 5.74 -45.58
C ILE A 905 15.05 7.01 -46.10
N ALA A 906 15.82 7.93 -46.69
CA ALA A 906 15.33 9.03 -47.51
C ALA A 906 16.31 9.27 -48.67
N SER A 907 15.72 9.43 -49.85
CA SER A 907 16.30 9.36 -51.20
C SER A 907 17.60 10.13 -51.48
N PRO A 908 18.37 9.71 -52.51
CA PRO A 908 19.68 10.28 -52.81
C PRO A 908 19.56 11.46 -53.78
N CYS A 909 19.68 12.70 -53.29
CA CYS A 909 20.18 13.81 -54.12
C CYS A 909 20.47 15.06 -53.28
N THR A 910 21.74 15.37 -53.05
CA THR A 910 22.38 16.66 -53.39
C THR A 910 23.82 16.70 -52.84
N VAL A 911 24.74 17.01 -53.74
CA VAL A 911 26.17 17.20 -53.48
C VAL A 911 26.38 18.64 -53.04
N GLY A 912 27.10 18.87 -51.93
CA GLY A 912 27.69 20.18 -51.64
C GLY A 912 27.72 20.60 -50.17
N SER A 913 28.75 20.19 -49.43
CA SER A 913 29.53 21.01 -48.48
C SER A 913 30.41 20.11 -47.60
N ASN A 914 31.72 20.28 -47.72
CA ASN A 914 32.72 19.57 -46.91
C ASN A 914 32.80 20.18 -45.50
N THR A 915 31.86 19.81 -44.64
CA THR A 915 32.05 19.82 -43.19
C THR A 915 31.46 18.53 -42.65
N VAL A 916 32.32 17.53 -42.39
CA VAL A 916 31.92 16.35 -41.63
C VAL A 916 31.47 16.87 -40.26
N PRO A 917 30.21 16.70 -39.84
CA PRO A 917 29.82 17.10 -38.49
C PRO A 917 30.64 16.26 -37.51
N SER A 918 31.34 16.92 -36.59
CA SER A 918 32.06 16.30 -35.48
C SER A 918 31.10 15.35 -34.75
N THR A 919 31.31 14.05 -34.91
CA THR A 919 30.48 12.97 -34.34
C THR A 919 30.90 12.61 -32.92
N GLY A 920 31.99 13.18 -32.41
CA GLY A 920 32.39 13.08 -31.00
C GLY A 920 31.61 14.06 -30.13
N GLY A 921 31.23 13.60 -28.94
CA GLY A 921 30.42 14.42 -28.05
C GLY A 921 30.20 13.79 -26.69
N GLN A 922 29.87 14.63 -25.71
CA GLN A 922 29.48 14.20 -24.37
C GLN A 922 27.96 14.05 -24.31
N TYR A 923 27.50 12.82 -24.15
CA TYR A 923 26.10 12.46 -23.98
C TYR A 923 25.80 12.34 -22.49
N GLN A 924 24.56 12.60 -22.10
CA GLN A 924 24.07 12.27 -20.77
C GLN A 924 22.95 11.23 -20.89
N ILE A 925 23.19 10.08 -20.29
CA ILE A 925 22.24 8.97 -20.30
C ILE A 925 21.51 8.97 -18.97
N THR A 926 20.18 8.95 -19.00
CA THR A 926 19.35 8.92 -17.80
C THR A 926 18.59 7.61 -17.74
N ALA A 927 18.83 6.81 -16.71
CA ALA A 927 18.01 5.66 -16.36
C ALA A 927 16.97 6.07 -15.31
N SER A 928 15.70 5.79 -15.58
CA SER A 928 14.60 6.08 -14.66
C SER A 928 13.79 4.81 -14.39
N ALA A 929 13.38 4.62 -13.14
CA ALA A 929 12.49 3.53 -12.78
C ALA A 929 11.07 4.03 -12.50
N SER A 930 10.09 3.25 -12.94
CA SER A 930 8.69 3.38 -12.60
C SER A 930 8.16 2.04 -12.08
N ILE A 931 7.20 2.07 -11.18
CA ILE A 931 6.57 0.87 -10.62
C ILE A 931 5.30 0.56 -11.42
N LEU A 932 5.10 -0.71 -11.76
CA LEU A 932 3.82 -1.24 -12.24
C LEU A 932 3.16 -1.99 -11.07
N ASP A 933 1.92 -1.62 -10.73
CA ASP A 933 1.16 -2.34 -9.70
C ASP A 933 0.41 -3.55 -10.26
N LYS A 934 -0.25 -4.33 -9.39
CA LYS A 934 -1.03 -5.51 -9.78
C LYS A 934 -2.28 -5.20 -10.59
N ASP A 935 -2.77 -3.96 -10.51
CA ASP A 935 -3.94 -3.50 -11.26
C ASP A 935 -3.53 -2.95 -12.65
N GLY A 936 -2.23 -2.96 -12.96
CA GLY A 936 -1.68 -2.51 -14.25
C GLY A 936 -1.39 -1.00 -14.32
N ASN A 937 -1.47 -0.26 -13.22
CA ASN A 937 -1.17 1.17 -13.22
C ASN A 937 0.34 1.44 -13.14
N VAL A 938 0.79 2.45 -13.90
CA VAL A 938 2.20 2.89 -13.92
C VAL A 938 2.41 4.08 -13.00
N TRP A 939 3.37 3.95 -12.09
CA TRP A 939 3.71 4.91 -11.05
C TRP A 939 5.13 5.45 -11.25
N LYS A 940 5.25 6.74 -11.52
CA LYS A 940 6.50 7.46 -11.79
C LYS A 940 7.16 7.91 -10.48
N CYS A 941 7.45 6.95 -9.61
CA CYS A 941 7.96 7.19 -8.25
C CYS A 941 9.38 6.64 -8.00
N GLY A 942 9.98 5.97 -8.99
CA GLY A 942 11.33 5.43 -8.86
C GLY A 942 12.43 6.48 -9.05
N PRO A 943 13.66 6.16 -8.63
CA PRO A 943 14.80 7.06 -8.74
C PRO A 943 15.21 7.25 -10.21
N ARG A 944 15.96 8.32 -10.44
CA ARG A 944 16.65 8.60 -11.69
C ARG A 944 18.15 8.55 -11.44
N SER A 945 18.89 7.85 -12.29
CA SER A 945 20.34 7.78 -12.29
C SER A 945 20.86 8.33 -13.61
N THR A 946 21.86 9.20 -13.56
CA THR A 946 22.44 9.84 -14.74
C THR A 946 23.89 9.43 -14.91
N LEU A 947 24.25 8.99 -16.10
CA LEU A 947 25.59 8.56 -16.49
C LEU A 947 26.13 9.47 -17.59
N PRO A 948 27.16 10.28 -17.34
CA PRO A 948 27.85 11.01 -18.40
C PRO A 948 28.69 10.05 -19.25
N VAL A 949 28.58 10.15 -20.57
CA VAL A 949 29.29 9.30 -21.53
C VAL A 949 29.98 10.17 -22.57
N ARG A 950 31.24 9.88 -22.88
CA ARG A 950 32.01 10.57 -23.92
C ARG A 950 32.30 9.61 -25.06
N VAL A 951 31.87 9.98 -26.25
CA VAL A 951 32.24 9.27 -27.49
C VAL A 951 33.50 9.92 -28.04
N HIS A 952 34.58 9.15 -28.19
CA HIS A 952 35.85 9.65 -28.74
C HIS A 952 35.74 9.86 -30.25
N GLU A 953 36.41 10.88 -30.78
CA GLU A 953 36.61 11.03 -32.23
C GLU A 953 37.78 10.16 -32.69
N GLU A 954 37.63 9.50 -33.84
CA GLU A 954 38.76 8.84 -34.49
C GLU A 954 39.85 9.88 -34.82
N PRO A 955 41.12 9.69 -34.43
CA PRO A 955 42.18 10.60 -34.85
C PRO A 955 42.27 10.53 -36.38
N ALA A 956 42.04 11.66 -37.05
CA ALA A 956 42.22 11.77 -38.49
C ALA A 956 43.60 11.19 -38.85
N LYS A 957 43.61 10.13 -39.66
CA LYS A 957 44.84 9.50 -40.16
C LYS A 957 45.77 10.62 -40.65
N ARG A 958 46.84 10.90 -39.91
CA ARG A 958 47.94 11.75 -40.38
C ARG A 958 48.40 11.10 -41.69
N LYS A 959 48.19 11.79 -42.81
CA LYS A 959 48.91 11.48 -44.04
C LYS A 959 50.40 11.59 -43.68
N LEU A 960 51.09 10.47 -43.65
CA LEU A 960 52.56 10.46 -43.71
C LEU A 960 52.96 11.11 -45.05
N PRO A 961 54.07 11.88 -45.07
CA PRO A 961 54.44 12.78 -46.16
C PRO A 961 54.56 12.08 -47.52
#